data_AF-A0A179FVB2-F1
#
_entry.id   AF-A0A179FVB2-F1
#
_cell.length_a   1.000
_cell.length_b   1.000
_cell.length_c   1.000
_cell.angle_alpha   90.00
_cell.angle_beta   90.00
_cell.angle_gamma   90.00
#
_symmetry.space_group_name_H-M   'P 1'
#
loop_
_entity.id
_entity.type
_entity.pdbx_description
1 polymer ?
#
loop_
_entity_poly.entity_id
_entity_poly.type
_entity_poly.pdbx_seq_one_letter_code
_entity_poly.pdbx_strand_id
1 'polypeptide(L)'
;MAVVSLSHQSVKEYITSDRLRQSTLRSYSTSKALANAFLGGCCLNYVMAYSPNNVAAKLEFQEYPLLQYSTRNWEVHWKAGRLCSDQKMKTTVQDLMYQLLDPDRRTGLANLLNACNFEWQYDPFYRGYFSYHDKLTMNPKQHLPPLYVASYLGDIELVEKLTERGCDVSEQAGFFGNCLAVAAYHGNKDAVKHLLQRGANPNITCQSKYGTVLQTACVGGNRDIVSDILDAGANVNTQGGFYNTAIIAAMSNENFDIVNLLMQHGADLHLESSDGSTLYTAASKGDVKLVAMLLGAGHDINHVGLADGTPLYGASEAGSIPTMQLLLRHGANPNIGGKGDYGYPLCAAAQGGHTQACRILLRAGANPNLHGGYNDITALECAIESRDMATFRVILESGCDPNIVADRYINAFHGAFWTGEIEMARVLLNRGAEFDEVSFLESIERYDQDSWFFETMLSRGAAVDAHGGDSGSALNRAISGGYETAAWSILDRMPYLDALGNNGTALYAAVDKGMKDLAVRLIDLGADVNKRTESSPLDAAIDNEFFDIADLLLDNGASIDDGGSLMVAISNNNEEAINYLIRKGADVNHFDPARKCTAVQHAAERGSINILSLLIGNGAKLNGNDGESGDLVQYALLSREASVVRYVLGQGAQISATEDCGSAIWKAVRFDMLDLVPLLLQSGAKVDAVEQGETGLGRAWLDGHDEIVTLLENHGASFANIGGSTFVEAITQKPMSVKDLLDAGVDPNTHDRYTSALTSAVSDGNFDVLTLLMEYGADPNAAVDIDCGPLMEACGKDMKLVEYLLENGADPNRIKEGYQYPLVKAVLCGDTDLVELLLEHGADVRYKNGYIFGKGFRNSKKVLPSLLSVPMTPEERQLFLAQALQAAAYYFSLDTFDWLVSIGADVHFTGGDYGSVLHASVSNSQVYQSEDINNKRLLLEKLVEVGVDVNKVDPKRTFGPALLVAMENGSRLTTTILLDAGADPNLGGGKLHSPLQVAYRRQWDDIAERLIKSGANINAIGGTYGSPLHAAAYTHNTTAITFLLENGCTTLHDILGKYGSVMQTAAKENAIKNGGFHRGGPSVLAMKKLLSYGADPHALGGKYGCALQMAAKSNNLLGVRWLISNGADPALVIENSKYKSALNAARHKKHWAIVSYLEQCLGSRKNTLTVGSAGSAHGHGE
;
A
#
# COMPACT_ATOMS: atom_id res chain seq x y z
N MET A 1 20.52 19.50 43.97
CA MET A 1 19.72 18.81 45.00
C MET A 1 20.07 19.38 46.37
N ALA A 2 19.18 20.16 46.97
CA ALA A 2 19.20 20.45 48.40
C ALA A 2 17.84 20.02 48.94
N VAL A 3 17.80 18.83 49.53
CA VAL A 3 16.61 18.31 50.22
C VAL A 3 16.44 19.15 51.48
N VAL A 4 15.42 20.02 51.51
CA VAL A 4 14.95 20.60 52.77
C VAL A 4 14.14 19.51 53.47
N SER A 5 14.83 18.62 54.19
CA SER A 5 14.18 17.68 55.10
C SER A 5 13.74 18.46 56.34
N LEU A 6 12.50 18.95 56.31
CA LEU A 6 11.86 19.57 57.46
C LEU A 6 11.79 18.54 58.61
N SER A 7 12.50 18.85 59.69
CA SER A 7 12.28 18.42 61.08
C SER A 7 11.63 17.05 61.31
N HIS A 8 12.35 16.13 61.98
CA HIS A 8 11.85 14.84 62.47
C HIS A 8 10.43 14.96 63.05
N GLN A 9 9.56 13.97 62.82
CA GLN A 9 8.13 13.99 63.16
C GLN A 9 7.85 14.48 64.60
N SER A 10 8.71 14.10 65.56
CA SER A 10 8.64 14.56 66.96
C SER A 10 8.79 16.07 67.14
N VAL A 11 9.60 16.74 66.32
CA VAL A 11 9.76 18.20 66.32
C VAL A 11 8.51 18.86 65.76
N LYS A 12 7.96 18.31 64.67
CA LYS A 12 6.70 18.77 64.08
C LYS A 12 5.52 18.65 65.06
N GLU A 13 5.44 17.55 65.78
CA GLU A 13 4.45 17.35 66.86
C GLU A 13 4.66 18.33 68.00
N TYR A 14 5.91 18.55 68.44
CA TYR A 14 6.21 19.48 69.51
C TYR A 14 5.87 20.94 69.16
N ILE A 15 6.25 21.43 67.98
CA ILE A 15 5.99 22.81 67.54
C ILE A 15 4.51 23.07 67.20
N THR A 16 3.74 22.03 66.90
CA THR A 16 2.28 22.13 66.66
C THR A 16 1.44 21.86 67.92
N SER A 17 2.05 21.37 69.00
CA SER A 17 1.36 21.00 70.24
C SER A 17 0.77 22.18 71.01
N ASP A 18 -0.36 21.94 71.68
CA ASP A 18 -1.00 22.93 72.57
C ASP A 18 -0.12 23.26 73.78
N ARG A 19 0.73 22.31 74.21
CA ARG A 19 1.69 22.51 75.31
C ARG A 19 2.67 23.64 75.00
N LEU A 20 3.16 23.75 73.76
CA LEU A 20 4.06 24.85 73.37
C LEU A 20 3.31 26.17 73.23
N ARG A 21 2.07 26.16 72.69
CA ARG A 21 1.22 27.35 72.54
C ARG A 21 0.86 28.03 73.87
N GLN A 22 0.78 27.26 74.95
CA GLN A 22 0.46 27.73 76.30
C GLN A 22 1.71 28.03 77.15
N SER A 23 2.92 27.83 76.61
CA SER A 23 4.17 28.06 77.32
C SER A 23 4.73 29.47 77.13
N THR A 24 5.79 29.82 77.88
CA THR A 24 6.58 31.05 77.67
C THR A 24 7.28 31.08 76.30
N LEU A 25 7.39 29.94 75.61
CA LEU A 25 7.98 29.78 74.27
C LEU A 25 6.94 29.76 73.14
N ARG A 26 5.71 30.24 73.39
CA ARG A 26 4.61 30.27 72.40
C ARG A 26 4.95 30.90 71.06
N SER A 27 5.93 31.81 71.00
CA SER A 27 6.43 32.43 69.77
C SER A 27 7.06 31.44 68.79
N TYR A 28 7.44 30.24 69.25
CA TYR A 28 8.00 29.17 68.43
C TYR A 28 6.96 28.11 68.05
N SER A 29 5.69 28.29 68.45
CA SER A 29 4.60 27.41 68.03
C SER A 29 4.13 27.78 66.62
N THR A 30 3.78 26.77 65.82
CA THR A 30 3.26 26.95 64.46
C THR A 30 2.05 26.06 64.23
N SER A 31 1.24 26.37 63.23
CA SER A 31 0.12 25.54 62.81
C SER A 31 0.28 25.16 61.34
N LYS A 32 -0.34 24.04 60.94
CA LYS A 32 -0.34 23.61 59.53
C LYS A 32 -0.92 24.72 58.62
N ALA A 33 -1.95 25.42 59.08
CA ALA A 33 -2.56 26.53 58.34
C ALA A 33 -1.61 27.75 58.24
N LEU A 34 -0.93 28.11 59.33
CA LEU A 34 0.05 29.20 59.34
C LEU A 34 1.25 28.91 58.44
N ALA A 35 1.76 27.68 58.45
CA ALA A 35 2.86 27.25 57.58
C ALA A 35 2.45 27.26 56.10
N ASN A 36 1.23 26.83 55.77
CA ASN A 36 0.72 26.89 54.40
C ASN A 36 0.47 28.34 53.94
N ALA A 37 -0.03 29.21 54.81
CA ALA A 37 -0.16 30.63 54.50
C ALA A 37 1.21 31.27 54.21
N PHE A 38 2.21 30.98 55.05
CA PHE A 38 3.58 31.45 54.83
C PHE A 38 4.16 30.93 53.50
N LEU A 39 4.06 29.61 53.25
CA LEU A 39 4.53 29.02 52.00
C LEU A 39 3.78 29.55 50.77
N GLY A 40 2.48 29.79 50.89
CA GLY A 40 1.66 30.42 49.85
C GLY A 40 2.15 31.83 49.55
N GLY A 41 2.39 32.64 50.58
CA GLY A 41 2.98 33.98 50.44
C GLY A 41 4.37 33.95 49.79
N CYS A 42 5.22 32.99 50.17
CA CYS A 42 6.54 32.81 49.53
C CYS A 42 6.41 32.43 48.05
N CYS A 43 5.53 31.48 47.71
CA CYS A 43 5.33 31.05 46.32
C CYS A 43 4.81 32.21 45.45
N LEU A 44 3.80 32.95 45.93
CA LEU A 44 3.22 34.08 45.20
C LEU A 44 4.23 35.22 45.01
N ASN A 45 4.98 35.58 46.05
CA ASN A 45 6.05 36.57 45.94
C ASN A 45 7.14 36.14 44.95
N TYR A 46 7.54 34.87 45.00
CA TYR A 46 8.59 34.35 44.14
C TYR A 46 8.17 34.33 42.67
N VAL A 47 6.92 33.96 42.38
CA VAL A 47 6.34 34.00 41.03
C VAL A 47 6.20 35.44 40.53
N MET A 48 5.74 36.38 41.36
CA MET A 48 5.59 37.78 40.94
C MET A 48 6.93 38.52 40.76
N ALA A 49 7.97 38.12 41.50
CA ALA A 49 9.32 38.65 41.33
C ALA A 49 10.00 38.13 40.05
N TYR A 50 9.49 37.05 39.46
CA TYR A 50 10.01 36.47 38.23
C TYR A 50 9.47 37.20 37.01
N SER A 51 10.33 37.97 36.34
CA SER A 51 9.99 38.82 35.18
C SER A 51 8.78 39.73 35.42
N PRO A 52 8.84 40.68 36.37
CA PRO A 52 7.67 41.48 36.81
C PRO A 52 7.11 42.39 35.72
N ASN A 53 7.96 42.85 34.79
CA ASN A 53 7.61 43.86 33.81
C ASN A 53 7.25 43.30 32.42
N ASN A 54 7.55 42.03 32.13
CA ASN A 54 7.38 41.42 30.81
C ASN A 54 7.01 39.93 30.93
N VAL A 55 6.33 39.38 29.91
CA VAL A 55 6.17 37.93 29.82
C VAL A 55 7.53 37.31 29.51
N ALA A 56 7.95 36.33 30.32
CA ALA A 56 9.24 35.68 30.16
C ALA A 56 9.34 34.99 28.79
N ALA A 57 10.46 35.15 28.09
CA ALA A 57 10.71 34.51 26.80
C ALA A 57 11.21 33.05 26.93
N LYS A 58 11.70 32.68 28.12
CA LYS A 58 12.15 31.33 28.51
C LYS A 58 12.01 31.15 30.02
N LEU A 59 11.78 29.92 30.48
CA LEU A 59 11.73 29.57 31.90
C LEU A 59 13.14 29.16 32.39
N GLU A 60 13.73 29.96 33.27
CA GLU A 60 15.12 29.80 33.73
C GLU A 60 15.20 29.07 35.08
N PHE A 61 14.81 27.80 35.11
CA PHE A 61 14.77 27.01 36.35
C PHE A 61 16.14 26.82 37.02
N GLN A 62 17.24 26.97 36.27
CA GLN A 62 18.60 26.90 36.82
C GLN A 62 18.95 28.15 37.64
N GLU A 63 18.50 29.33 37.21
CA GLU A 63 18.73 30.61 37.92
C GLU A 63 17.67 30.84 39.00
N TYR A 64 16.47 30.29 38.83
CA TYR A 64 15.35 30.39 39.76
C TYR A 64 14.90 29.00 40.27
N PRO A 65 15.68 28.37 41.16
CA PRO A 65 15.47 26.96 41.56
C PRO A 65 14.16 26.71 42.31
N LEU A 66 13.52 27.74 42.87
CA LEU A 66 12.22 27.61 43.54
C LEU A 66 11.03 27.91 42.61
N LEU A 67 11.27 28.32 41.36
CA LEU A 67 10.21 28.72 40.43
C LEU A 67 9.27 27.54 40.15
N GLN A 68 9.85 26.38 39.84
CA GLN A 68 9.11 25.14 39.58
C GLN A 68 8.25 24.70 40.77
N TYR A 69 8.79 24.79 41.99
CA TYR A 69 8.05 24.46 43.20
C TYR A 69 6.91 25.44 43.41
N SER A 70 7.19 26.73 43.25
CA SER A 70 6.24 27.82 43.49
C SER A 70 5.09 27.79 42.49
N THR A 71 5.35 27.59 41.21
CA THR A 71 4.33 27.56 40.15
C THR A 71 3.44 26.31 40.21
N ARG A 72 3.94 25.19 40.75
CA ARG A 72 3.16 23.96 40.94
C ARG A 72 2.34 23.92 42.23
N ASN A 73 2.86 24.48 43.32
CA ASN A 73 2.30 24.24 44.67
C ASN A 73 1.62 25.47 45.28
N TRP A 74 1.67 26.65 44.64
CA TRP A 74 1.02 27.86 45.17
C TRP A 74 -0.47 27.65 45.44
N GLU A 75 -1.20 26.96 44.56
CA GLU A 75 -2.65 26.73 44.69
C GLU A 75 -2.96 25.92 45.95
N VAL A 76 -2.21 24.84 46.17
CA VAL A 76 -2.37 23.95 47.32
C VAL A 76 -2.11 24.70 48.63
N HIS A 77 -1.02 25.49 48.66
CA HIS A 77 -0.67 26.29 49.83
C HIS A 77 -1.66 27.44 50.07
N TRP A 78 -2.16 28.07 49.01
CA TRP A 78 -3.20 29.09 49.08
C TRP A 78 -4.49 28.53 49.70
N LYS A 79 -5.03 27.44 49.13
CA LYS A 79 -6.26 26.80 49.64
C LYS A 79 -6.12 26.38 51.11
N ALA A 80 -4.99 25.77 51.47
CA ALA A 80 -4.74 25.35 52.85
C ALA A 80 -4.44 26.53 53.81
N GLY A 81 -3.85 27.61 53.32
CA GLY A 81 -3.45 28.80 54.08
C GLY A 81 -4.62 29.72 54.44
N ARG A 82 -5.73 29.69 53.70
CA ARG A 82 -6.95 30.48 54.01
C ARG A 82 -7.55 30.19 55.39
N LEU A 83 -7.28 29.00 55.93
CA LEU A 83 -7.68 28.57 57.27
C LEU A 83 -6.77 29.12 58.39
N CYS A 84 -5.80 29.97 58.05
CA CYS A 84 -4.89 30.56 59.03
C CYS A 84 -5.63 31.51 59.97
N SER A 85 -5.41 31.33 61.28
CA SER A 85 -5.97 32.18 62.33
C SER A 85 -5.16 33.48 62.56
N ASP A 86 -3.96 33.59 62.00
CA ASP A 86 -3.16 34.81 62.07
C ASP A 86 -3.65 35.81 61.02
N GLN A 87 -4.32 36.85 61.50
CA GLN A 87 -4.94 37.86 60.64
C GLN A 87 -3.92 38.62 59.78
N LYS A 88 -2.72 38.90 60.31
CA LYS A 88 -1.70 39.67 59.59
C LYS A 88 -1.14 38.84 58.43
N MET A 89 -0.84 37.56 58.67
CA MET A 89 -0.37 36.65 57.62
C MET A 89 -1.46 36.43 56.56
N LYS A 90 -2.70 36.23 57.00
CA LYS A 90 -3.85 36.06 56.09
C LYS A 90 -4.02 37.28 55.17
N THR A 91 -4.05 38.49 55.72
CA THR A 91 -4.15 39.72 54.92
C THR A 91 -2.96 39.89 53.96
N THR A 92 -1.73 39.63 54.42
CA THR A 92 -0.53 39.74 53.57
C THR A 92 -0.63 38.81 52.34
N VAL A 93 -1.03 37.56 52.54
CA VAL A 93 -1.12 36.57 51.47
C VAL A 93 -2.29 36.91 50.53
N GLN A 94 -3.41 37.40 51.07
CA GLN A 94 -4.54 37.90 50.28
C GLN A 94 -4.14 39.10 49.40
N ASP A 95 -3.39 40.07 49.93
CA ASP A 95 -2.90 41.22 49.16
C ASP A 95 -2.02 40.79 47.98
N LEU A 96 -1.16 39.78 48.18
CA LEU A 96 -0.33 39.21 47.10
C LEU A 96 -1.18 38.52 46.04
N MET A 97 -2.25 37.83 46.42
CA MET A 97 -3.18 37.23 45.46
C MET A 97 -3.95 38.29 44.67
N TYR A 98 -4.38 39.38 45.33
CA TYR A 98 -5.01 40.51 44.65
C TYR A 98 -4.06 41.17 43.65
N GLN A 99 -2.77 41.26 43.96
CA GLN A 99 -1.76 41.79 43.03
C GLN A 99 -1.51 40.85 41.84
N LEU A 100 -1.49 39.54 42.07
CA LEU A 100 -1.31 38.55 41.00
C LEU A 100 -2.51 38.54 40.04
N LEU A 101 -3.73 38.65 40.56
CA LEU A 101 -4.98 38.64 39.81
C LEU A 101 -5.46 40.05 39.42
N ASP A 102 -4.58 41.04 39.44
CA ASP A 102 -4.93 42.41 39.06
C ASP A 102 -5.22 42.48 37.54
N PRO A 103 -6.45 42.84 37.09
CA PRO A 103 -6.82 42.86 35.68
C PRO A 103 -5.96 43.80 34.82
N ASP A 104 -5.37 44.82 35.44
CA ASP A 104 -4.48 45.80 34.80
C ASP A 104 -3.01 45.33 34.74
N ARG A 105 -2.62 44.29 35.48
CA ARG A 105 -1.25 43.76 35.56
C ARG A 105 -1.19 42.25 35.27
N ARG A 106 -1.46 41.89 34.01
CA ARG A 106 -1.57 40.48 33.58
C ARG A 106 -0.24 39.73 33.43
N THR A 107 0.91 40.38 33.55
CA THR A 107 2.24 39.78 33.29
C THR A 107 2.60 38.66 34.27
N GLY A 108 2.40 38.88 35.57
CA GLY A 108 2.68 37.88 36.60
C GLY A 108 1.82 36.63 36.47
N LEU A 109 0.52 36.80 36.18
CA LEU A 109 -0.41 35.71 35.91
C LEU A 109 -0.06 34.96 34.61
N ALA A 110 0.30 35.67 33.54
CA ALA A 110 0.74 35.07 32.29
C ALA A 110 1.99 34.21 32.48
N ASN A 111 2.99 34.70 33.22
CA ASN A 111 4.20 33.93 33.55
C ASN A 111 3.89 32.69 34.39
N LEU A 112 2.94 32.79 35.33
CA LEU A 112 2.48 31.65 36.11
C LEU A 112 1.82 30.57 35.23
N LEU A 113 0.88 30.98 34.36
CA LEU A 113 0.13 30.05 33.50
C LEU A 113 1.00 29.44 32.40
N ASN A 114 1.99 30.18 31.89
CA ASN A 114 3.02 29.64 31.00
C ASN A 114 3.91 28.59 31.69
N ALA A 115 4.16 28.74 32.99
CA ALA A 115 4.97 27.80 33.76
C ALA A 115 4.17 26.58 34.24
N CYS A 116 2.87 26.75 34.55
CA CYS A 116 2.00 25.69 35.03
C CYS A 116 0.53 26.03 34.80
N ASN A 117 -0.02 25.65 33.65
CA ASN A 117 -1.46 25.74 33.40
C ASN A 117 -2.17 24.54 34.06
N PHE A 118 -3.00 24.82 35.07
CA PHE A 118 -3.72 23.81 35.83
C PHE A 118 -4.83 23.12 35.03
N GLU A 119 -5.23 23.63 33.86
CA GLU A 119 -6.25 23.01 33.02
C GLU A 119 -5.76 21.88 32.12
N TRP A 120 -4.44 21.76 31.89
CA TRP A 120 -3.88 20.75 30.98
C TRP A 120 -4.20 19.31 31.38
N GLN A 121 -4.49 19.05 32.65
CA GLN A 121 -4.93 17.72 33.10
C GLN A 121 -6.30 17.30 32.55
N TYR A 122 -7.09 18.26 32.03
CA TYR A 122 -8.43 18.02 31.49
C TYR A 122 -8.46 17.95 29.96
N ASP A 123 -7.35 18.31 29.28
CA ASP A 123 -7.22 18.28 27.82
C ASP A 123 -6.93 16.85 27.32
N PRO A 124 -7.84 16.23 26.53
CA PRO A 124 -7.66 14.87 26.02
C PRO A 124 -6.51 14.72 25.01
N PHE A 125 -6.00 15.82 24.43
CA PHE A 125 -4.85 15.80 23.53
C PHE A 125 -3.50 15.91 24.28
N TYR A 126 -3.52 16.06 25.61
CA TYR A 126 -2.32 16.23 26.42
C TYR A 126 -1.74 14.88 26.89
N ARG A 127 -0.73 14.38 26.18
CA ARG A 127 0.00 13.13 26.50
C ARG A 127 1.11 13.35 27.55
N GLY A 128 0.73 13.65 28.79
CA GLY A 128 1.42 13.19 30.01
C GLY A 128 2.94 13.44 30.23
N TYR A 129 3.64 14.29 29.47
CA TYR A 129 5.05 14.60 29.73
C TYR A 129 5.30 16.10 29.85
N PHE A 130 5.61 16.55 31.06
CA PHE A 130 6.22 17.86 31.31
C PHE A 130 7.60 17.92 30.61
N SER A 131 7.67 18.55 29.45
CA SER A 131 8.92 19.01 28.84
C SER A 131 9.16 20.46 29.27
N TYR A 132 10.19 20.73 30.07
CA TYR A 132 10.57 22.10 30.47
C TYR A 132 11.16 22.94 29.31
N HIS A 133 10.95 22.50 28.05
CA HIS A 133 11.60 23.01 26.86
C HIS A 133 10.64 23.41 25.72
N ASP A 134 9.31 23.35 25.94
CA ASP A 134 8.36 23.82 24.93
C ASP A 134 8.30 25.36 24.90
N LYS A 135 8.12 25.92 23.69
CA LYS A 135 8.07 27.37 23.46
C LYS A 135 6.91 28.00 24.23
N LEU A 136 7.21 29.02 25.05
CA LEU A 136 6.21 29.91 25.65
C LEU A 136 5.52 30.66 24.51
N THR A 137 4.31 30.22 24.15
CA THR A 137 3.64 30.62 22.89
C THR A 137 2.43 31.52 23.08
N MET A 138 1.98 31.76 24.31
CA MET A 138 0.76 32.51 24.57
C MET A 138 1.03 33.96 24.99
N ASN A 139 0.34 34.89 24.32
CA ASN A 139 0.33 36.31 24.66
C ASN A 139 -0.51 36.56 25.94
N PRO A 140 -0.23 37.58 26.78
CA PRO A 140 -1.09 38.03 27.89
C PRO A 140 -2.60 38.05 27.63
N LYS A 141 -3.02 38.36 26.39
CA LYS A 141 -4.43 38.42 25.98
C LYS A 141 -5.04 37.05 25.65
N GLN A 142 -4.22 36.02 25.48
CA GLN A 142 -4.62 34.63 25.20
C GLN A 142 -4.64 33.77 26.48
N HIS A 143 -4.25 34.32 27.63
CA HIS A 143 -4.26 33.64 28.93
C HIS A 143 -5.61 33.74 29.65
N LEU A 144 -5.83 32.81 30.59
CA LEU A 144 -7.04 32.76 31.43
C LEU A 144 -7.27 34.11 32.15
N PRO A 145 -8.48 34.70 32.06
CA PRO A 145 -8.82 35.94 32.76
C PRO A 145 -8.72 35.80 34.28
N PRO A 146 -8.38 36.86 35.03
CA PRO A 146 -8.29 36.79 36.49
C PRO A 146 -9.58 36.33 37.17
N LEU A 147 -10.74 36.77 36.66
CA LEU A 147 -12.04 36.34 37.16
C LEU A 147 -12.29 34.83 36.95
N TYR A 148 -11.80 34.27 35.84
CA TYR A 148 -11.84 32.84 35.57
C TYR A 148 -11.02 32.05 36.60
N VAL A 149 -9.79 32.50 36.87
CA VAL A 149 -8.90 31.87 37.87
C VAL A 149 -9.50 31.96 39.28
N ALA A 150 -10.06 33.12 39.66
CA ALA A 150 -10.75 33.27 40.94
C ALA A 150 -11.95 32.32 41.09
N SER A 151 -12.70 32.13 39.99
CA SER A 151 -13.86 31.23 39.92
C SER A 151 -13.47 29.75 40.04
N TYR A 152 -12.33 29.35 39.45
CA TYR A 152 -11.71 28.04 39.64
C TYR A 152 -11.27 27.80 41.10
N LEU A 153 -10.65 28.81 41.73
CA LEU A 153 -10.19 28.72 43.12
C LEU A 153 -11.33 28.64 44.14
N GLY A 154 -12.52 29.13 43.80
CA GLY A 154 -13.68 29.17 44.69
C GLY A 154 -13.57 30.22 45.79
N ASP A 155 -12.81 31.30 45.55
CA ASP A 155 -12.67 32.38 46.52
C ASP A 155 -13.66 33.51 46.24
N ILE A 156 -14.76 33.51 46.99
CA ILE A 156 -15.85 34.47 46.82
C ILE A 156 -15.39 35.92 47.00
N GLU A 157 -14.51 36.21 47.97
CA GLU A 157 -14.00 37.58 48.21
C GLU A 157 -13.25 38.11 46.98
N LEU A 158 -12.51 37.24 46.28
CA LEU A 158 -11.82 37.59 45.03
C LEU A 158 -12.79 37.77 43.86
N VAL A 159 -13.77 36.87 43.72
CA VAL A 159 -14.79 36.94 42.68
C VAL A 159 -15.61 38.23 42.80
N GLU A 160 -16.05 38.59 44.01
CA GLU A 160 -16.81 39.81 44.29
C GLU A 160 -16.01 41.05 43.90
N LYS A 161 -14.76 41.16 44.39
CA LYS A 161 -13.91 42.33 44.16
C LYS A 161 -13.50 42.51 42.69
N LEU A 162 -13.24 41.41 41.98
CA LEU A 162 -12.92 41.44 40.55
C LEU A 162 -14.15 41.84 39.71
N THR A 163 -15.34 41.39 40.10
CA THR A 163 -16.59 41.78 39.45
C THR A 163 -16.94 43.25 39.73
N GLU A 164 -16.67 43.76 40.95
CA GLU A 164 -16.82 45.18 41.29
C GLU A 164 -15.87 46.10 40.52
N ARG A 165 -14.69 45.59 40.13
CA ARG A 165 -13.75 46.27 39.24
C ARG A 165 -14.15 46.23 37.77
N GLY A 166 -15.29 45.63 37.43
CA GLY A 166 -15.83 45.58 36.07
C GLY A 166 -15.24 44.48 35.19
N CYS A 167 -14.67 43.41 35.77
CA CYS A 167 -14.31 42.24 34.97
C CYS A 167 -15.56 41.63 34.32
N ASP A 168 -15.45 41.23 33.06
CA ASP A 168 -16.57 40.71 32.28
C ASP A 168 -16.94 39.28 32.72
N VAL A 169 -18.15 39.11 33.28
CA VAL A 169 -18.69 37.82 33.71
C VAL A 169 -19.09 36.91 32.52
N SER A 170 -19.11 37.45 31.30
CA SER A 170 -19.45 36.73 30.07
C SER A 170 -18.23 36.37 29.21
N GLU A 171 -17.02 36.73 29.66
CA GLU A 171 -15.78 36.45 28.92
C GLU A 171 -15.60 34.94 28.72
N GLN A 172 -15.54 34.54 27.45
CA GLN A 172 -15.30 33.15 27.08
C GLN A 172 -13.80 32.84 27.15
N ALA A 173 -13.42 31.95 28.04
CA ALA A 173 -12.03 31.57 28.26
C ALA A 173 -11.88 30.19 28.88
N GLY A 174 -10.70 29.59 28.69
CA GLY A 174 -10.30 28.34 29.33
C GLY A 174 -11.03 27.09 28.85
N PHE A 175 -10.60 25.96 29.38
CA PHE A 175 -11.11 24.63 29.03
C PHE A 175 -12.59 24.47 29.35
N PHE A 176 -13.13 25.13 30.38
CA PHE A 176 -14.55 25.02 30.72
C PHE A 176 -15.40 26.07 29.99
N GLY A 177 -14.79 26.99 29.24
CA GLY A 177 -15.46 27.93 28.34
C GLY A 177 -15.88 29.26 28.97
N ASN A 178 -16.16 29.34 30.28
CA ASN A 178 -16.37 30.61 30.99
C ASN A 178 -16.22 30.45 32.52
N CYS A 179 -16.22 31.57 33.25
CA CYS A 179 -16.05 31.61 34.71
C CYS A 179 -17.20 30.94 35.49
N LEU A 180 -18.43 30.98 34.96
CA LEU A 180 -19.58 30.28 35.56
C LEU A 180 -19.45 28.75 35.43
N ALA A 181 -19.00 28.25 34.28
CA ALA A 181 -18.82 26.83 34.00
C ALA A 181 -17.70 26.21 34.84
N VAL A 182 -16.56 26.90 34.98
CA VAL A 182 -15.46 26.41 35.83
C VAL A 182 -15.85 26.40 37.32
N ALA A 183 -16.56 27.43 37.80
CA ALA A 183 -17.09 27.44 39.17
C ALA A 183 -18.09 26.30 39.40
N ALA A 184 -18.95 26.02 38.40
CA ALA A 184 -19.94 24.96 38.47
C ALA A 184 -19.31 23.57 38.50
N TYR A 185 -18.30 23.30 37.66
CA TYR A 185 -17.56 22.04 37.64
C TYR A 185 -16.89 21.74 38.99
N HIS A 186 -16.27 22.76 39.60
CA HIS A 186 -15.52 22.61 40.85
C HIS A 186 -16.38 22.64 42.13
N GLY A 187 -17.70 22.81 42.01
CA GLY A 187 -18.58 22.80 43.18
C GLY A 187 -18.60 24.12 43.97
N ASN A 188 -18.15 25.23 43.38
CA ASN A 188 -17.98 26.52 44.05
C ASN A 188 -19.30 27.30 44.14
N LYS A 189 -20.23 26.83 45.00
CA LYS A 189 -21.62 27.30 45.11
C LYS A 189 -21.77 28.82 45.27
N ASP A 190 -21.01 29.42 46.18
CA ASP A 190 -21.13 30.87 46.45
C ASP A 190 -20.67 31.71 45.25
N ALA A 191 -19.63 31.28 44.55
CA ALA A 191 -19.16 31.93 43.32
C ALA A 191 -20.20 31.81 42.20
N VAL A 192 -20.81 30.63 42.01
CA VAL A 192 -21.90 30.43 41.03
C VAL A 192 -23.06 31.39 41.31
N LYS A 193 -23.52 31.47 42.57
CA LYS A 193 -24.61 32.37 42.95
C LYS A 193 -24.27 33.84 42.68
N HIS A 194 -23.07 34.28 43.04
CA HIS A 194 -22.66 35.66 42.81
C HIS A 194 -22.56 35.98 41.31
N LEU A 195 -21.97 35.09 40.50
CA LEU A 195 -21.85 35.28 39.05
C LEU A 195 -23.23 35.35 38.37
N LEU A 196 -24.17 34.48 38.75
CA LEU A 196 -25.56 34.53 38.27
C LEU A 196 -26.27 35.84 38.67
N GLN A 197 -26.09 36.31 39.91
CA GLN A 197 -26.64 37.60 40.38
C GLN A 197 -26.06 38.80 39.61
N ARG A 198 -24.83 38.68 39.12
CA ARG A 198 -24.15 39.69 38.30
C ARG A 198 -24.44 39.57 36.81
N GLY A 199 -25.37 38.70 36.42
CA GLY A 199 -25.87 38.59 35.04
C GLY A 199 -25.12 37.60 34.15
N ALA A 200 -24.34 36.66 34.72
CA ALA A 200 -23.73 35.59 33.93
C ALA A 200 -24.83 34.74 33.24
N ASN A 201 -24.77 34.61 31.92
CA ASN A 201 -25.77 33.89 31.14
C ASN A 201 -25.52 32.36 31.21
N PRO A 202 -26.44 31.55 31.77
CA PRO A 202 -26.25 30.11 31.89
C PRO A 202 -26.39 29.33 30.57
N ASN A 203 -26.87 29.99 29.51
CA ASN A 203 -27.09 29.39 28.18
C ASN A 203 -25.93 29.60 27.20
N ILE A 204 -24.80 30.12 27.67
CA ILE A 204 -23.60 30.24 26.82
C ILE A 204 -23.08 28.84 26.52
N THR A 205 -22.87 28.56 25.23
CA THR A 205 -22.23 27.32 24.79
C THR A 205 -20.74 27.38 25.04
N CYS A 206 -20.20 26.35 25.68
CA CYS A 206 -18.78 26.21 25.94
C CYS A 206 -18.12 25.56 24.73
N GLN A 207 -16.96 26.07 24.27
CA GLN A 207 -16.22 25.52 23.12
C GLN A 207 -15.43 24.25 23.46
N SER A 208 -15.76 23.59 24.58
CA SER A 208 -15.02 22.45 25.11
C SER A 208 -15.74 21.13 24.87
N LYS A 209 -15.23 20.04 25.45
CA LYS A 209 -15.96 18.76 25.44
C LYS A 209 -17.34 18.85 26.11
N TYR A 210 -17.57 19.87 26.93
CA TYR A 210 -18.86 20.17 27.52
C TYR A 210 -19.53 21.26 26.67
N GLY A 211 -20.73 21.01 26.15
CA GLY A 211 -21.40 21.94 25.24
C GLY A 211 -22.04 23.13 25.94
N THR A 212 -22.43 22.99 27.21
CA THR A 212 -23.10 24.04 27.99
C THR A 212 -22.62 24.09 29.45
N VAL A 213 -22.89 25.22 30.12
CA VAL A 213 -22.68 25.38 31.56
C VAL A 213 -23.46 24.32 32.35
N LEU A 214 -24.71 24.03 31.95
CA LEU A 214 -25.55 23.03 32.60
C LEU A 214 -24.96 21.61 32.47
N GLN A 215 -24.46 21.24 31.29
CA GLN A 215 -23.75 19.97 31.11
C GLN A 215 -22.50 19.91 32.00
N THR A 216 -21.73 20.99 32.07
CA THR A 216 -20.54 21.10 32.92
C THR A 216 -20.88 20.92 34.41
N ALA A 217 -21.96 21.55 34.88
CA ALA A 217 -22.47 21.40 36.25
C ALA A 217 -22.93 19.97 36.56
N CYS A 218 -23.56 19.29 35.59
CA CYS A 218 -23.98 17.89 35.73
C CYS A 218 -22.78 16.94 35.89
N VAL A 219 -21.68 17.20 35.18
CA VAL A 219 -20.42 16.45 35.36
C VAL A 219 -19.77 16.78 36.71
N GLY A 220 -19.84 18.03 37.16
CA GLY A 220 -19.36 18.44 38.49
C GLY A 220 -20.13 17.81 39.66
N GLY A 221 -21.32 17.25 39.41
CA GLY A 221 -22.05 16.40 40.36
C GLY A 221 -22.71 17.13 41.54
N ASN A 222 -22.70 18.47 41.57
CA ASN A 222 -23.31 19.24 42.66
C ASN A 222 -24.77 19.61 42.34
N ARG A 223 -25.72 18.90 42.93
CA ARG A 223 -27.17 19.08 42.73
C ARG A 223 -27.65 20.52 42.98
N ASP A 224 -27.15 21.18 44.01
CA ASP A 224 -27.58 22.55 44.35
C ASP A 224 -27.15 23.54 43.28
N ILE A 225 -25.95 23.37 42.72
CA ILE A 225 -25.44 24.20 41.62
C ILE A 225 -26.26 23.96 40.34
N VAL A 226 -26.59 22.70 40.04
CA VAL A 226 -27.49 22.39 38.92
C VAL A 226 -28.85 23.05 39.11
N SER A 227 -29.40 23.03 40.33
CA SER A 227 -30.64 23.75 40.66
C SER A 227 -30.50 25.25 40.45
N ASP A 228 -29.46 25.87 41.02
CA ASP A 228 -29.23 27.32 40.91
C ASP A 228 -29.08 27.75 39.42
N ILE A 229 -28.47 26.92 38.57
CA ILE A 229 -28.31 27.18 37.12
C ILE A 229 -29.64 26.99 36.37
N LEU A 230 -30.43 25.97 36.69
CA LEU A 230 -31.76 25.75 36.11
C LEU A 230 -32.73 26.89 36.50
N ASP A 231 -32.71 27.30 37.77
CA ASP A 231 -33.52 28.40 38.29
C ASP A 231 -33.14 29.76 37.65
N ALA A 232 -31.88 29.91 37.22
CA ALA A 232 -31.41 31.05 36.43
C ALA A 232 -31.81 30.99 34.93
N GLY A 233 -32.60 30.00 34.52
CA GLY A 233 -33.15 29.89 33.17
C GLY A 233 -32.29 29.12 32.17
N ALA A 234 -31.45 28.19 32.63
CA ALA A 234 -30.73 27.29 31.73
C ALA A 234 -31.69 26.38 30.96
N ASN A 235 -31.52 26.29 29.63
CA ASN A 235 -32.30 25.40 28.80
C ASN A 235 -31.79 23.95 28.96
N VAL A 236 -32.61 23.14 29.64
CA VAL A 236 -32.35 21.75 30.02
C VAL A 236 -32.07 20.82 28.82
N ASN A 237 -32.61 21.15 27.65
CA ASN A 237 -32.54 20.34 26.42
C ASN A 237 -31.57 20.89 25.37
N THR A 238 -30.71 21.83 25.75
CA THR A 238 -29.71 22.37 24.82
C THR A 238 -28.75 21.26 24.38
N GLN A 239 -28.69 21.06 23.07
CA GLN A 239 -27.80 20.11 22.40
C GLN A 239 -26.41 20.73 22.18
N GLY A 240 -25.36 19.91 22.31
CA GLY A 240 -23.97 20.29 22.06
C GLY A 240 -22.96 19.56 22.94
N GLY A 241 -21.67 19.61 22.57
CA GLY A 241 -20.60 18.91 23.29
C GLY A 241 -20.71 17.38 23.23
N PHE A 242 -19.79 16.69 23.91
CA PHE A 242 -19.65 15.21 23.87
C PHE A 242 -20.88 14.47 24.39
N TYR A 243 -21.54 14.99 25.44
CA TYR A 243 -22.70 14.32 26.03
C TYR A 243 -24.01 14.62 25.28
N ASN A 244 -23.98 15.52 24.30
CA ASN A 244 -25.13 16.15 23.64
C ASN A 244 -26.07 16.92 24.58
N THR A 245 -26.63 16.32 25.64
CA THR A 245 -27.57 16.97 26.58
C THR A 245 -27.11 16.87 28.04
N ALA A 246 -27.68 17.73 28.90
CA ALA A 246 -27.35 17.75 30.33
C ALA A 246 -27.75 16.44 31.05
N ILE A 247 -28.86 15.82 30.63
CA ILE A 247 -29.33 14.57 31.23
C ILE A 247 -28.41 13.40 30.91
N ILE A 248 -27.89 13.32 29.68
CA ILE A 248 -26.89 12.31 29.29
C ILE A 248 -25.57 12.53 30.06
N ALA A 249 -25.18 13.78 30.31
CA ALA A 249 -24.00 14.10 31.12
C ALA A 249 -24.17 13.65 32.58
N ALA A 250 -25.35 13.87 33.19
CA ALA A 250 -25.65 13.41 34.54
C ALA A 250 -25.70 11.88 34.65
N MET A 251 -26.28 11.21 33.64
CA MET A 251 -26.32 9.75 33.52
C MET A 251 -24.92 9.15 33.39
N SER A 252 -24.06 9.76 32.58
CA SER A 252 -22.66 9.31 32.38
C SER A 252 -21.80 9.41 33.65
N ASN A 253 -22.21 10.23 34.62
CA ASN A 253 -21.56 10.36 35.93
C ASN A 253 -22.32 9.63 37.05
N GLU A 254 -23.29 8.76 36.72
CA GLU A 254 -24.07 7.95 37.67
C GLU A 254 -24.82 8.76 38.75
N ASN A 255 -25.09 10.05 38.50
CA ASN A 255 -25.72 10.96 39.46
C ASN A 255 -27.24 11.00 39.31
N PHE A 256 -27.92 9.95 39.77
CA PHE A 256 -29.37 9.77 39.63
C PHE A 256 -30.22 10.89 40.24
N ASP A 257 -29.74 11.55 41.31
CA ASP A 257 -30.45 12.69 41.92
C ASP A 257 -30.48 13.91 40.99
N ILE A 258 -29.43 14.10 40.19
CA ILE A 258 -29.36 15.15 39.17
C ILE A 258 -30.23 14.76 37.97
N VAL A 259 -30.23 13.48 37.56
CA VAL A 259 -31.13 12.99 36.51
C VAL A 259 -32.60 13.26 36.86
N ASN A 260 -33.00 12.96 38.11
CA ASN A 260 -34.35 13.25 38.61
C ASN A 260 -34.65 14.76 38.61
N LEU A 261 -33.71 15.60 39.03
CA LEU A 261 -33.86 17.05 38.99
C LEU A 261 -34.04 17.56 37.55
N LEU A 262 -33.24 17.09 36.61
CA LEU A 262 -33.35 17.48 35.19
C LEU A 262 -34.70 17.03 34.59
N MET A 263 -35.16 15.82 34.89
CA MET A 263 -36.50 15.35 34.47
C MET A 263 -37.63 16.23 35.03
N GLN A 264 -37.54 16.66 36.29
CA GLN A 264 -38.51 17.59 36.91
C GLN A 264 -38.56 18.94 36.19
N HIS A 265 -37.44 19.38 35.60
CA HIS A 265 -37.34 20.59 34.79
C HIS A 265 -37.60 20.36 33.29
N GLY A 266 -38.13 19.19 32.90
CA GLY A 266 -38.56 18.91 31.52
C GLY A 266 -37.47 18.42 30.58
N ALA A 267 -36.42 17.78 31.12
CA ALA A 267 -35.39 17.15 30.29
C ALA A 267 -35.99 16.04 29.40
N ASP A 268 -35.71 16.13 28.10
CA ASP A 268 -36.10 15.14 27.11
C ASP A 268 -35.05 14.02 27.06
N LEU A 269 -35.49 12.82 27.42
CA LEU A 269 -34.70 11.60 27.46
C LEU A 269 -34.54 10.95 26.08
N HIS A 270 -35.34 11.35 25.08
CA HIS A 270 -35.31 10.76 23.74
C HIS A 270 -34.33 11.44 22.78
N LEU A 271 -33.68 12.52 23.22
CA LEU A 271 -32.62 13.15 22.44
C LEU A 271 -31.39 12.23 22.43
N GLU A 272 -31.02 11.74 21.26
CA GLU A 272 -29.89 10.82 21.05
C GLU A 272 -28.57 11.48 21.49
N SER A 273 -27.60 10.70 21.98
CA SER A 273 -26.23 11.20 22.16
C SER A 273 -25.58 11.51 20.80
N SER A 274 -24.36 12.07 20.79
CA SER A 274 -23.55 12.16 19.56
C SER A 274 -23.34 10.79 18.89
N ASP A 275 -23.58 9.71 19.64
CA ASP A 275 -23.37 8.32 19.28
C ASP A 275 -24.71 7.56 19.07
N GLY A 276 -25.79 8.25 18.72
CA GLY A 276 -27.02 7.67 18.14
C GLY A 276 -27.94 6.81 19.02
N SER A 277 -27.48 6.20 20.13
CA SER A 277 -28.37 5.50 21.08
C SER A 277 -27.86 5.50 22.52
N THR A 278 -28.52 6.26 23.38
CA THR A 278 -28.24 6.32 24.83
C THR A 278 -28.43 4.94 25.51
N LEU A 279 -29.41 4.16 25.04
CA LEU A 279 -29.66 2.81 25.56
C LEU A 279 -28.56 1.82 25.16
N TYR A 280 -28.00 1.96 23.96
CA TYR A 280 -26.82 1.18 23.54
C TYR A 280 -25.61 1.49 24.43
N THR A 281 -25.27 2.77 24.61
CA THR A 281 -24.11 3.17 25.43
C THR A 281 -24.24 2.71 26.89
N ALA A 282 -25.44 2.76 27.47
CA ALA A 282 -25.70 2.23 28.80
C ALA A 282 -25.49 0.71 28.84
N ALA A 283 -25.94 0.01 27.81
CA ALA A 283 -25.81 -1.43 27.70
C ALA A 283 -24.36 -1.90 27.50
N SER A 284 -23.57 -1.21 26.66
CA SER A 284 -22.15 -1.51 26.43
C SER A 284 -21.25 -1.22 27.64
N LYS A 285 -21.67 -0.32 28.53
CA LYS A 285 -21.01 -0.13 29.84
C LYS A 285 -21.48 -1.12 30.91
N GLY A 286 -22.51 -1.91 30.64
CA GLY A 286 -23.12 -2.82 31.62
C GLY A 286 -23.89 -2.13 32.74
N ASP A 287 -24.31 -0.87 32.58
CA ASP A 287 -25.04 -0.12 33.61
C ASP A 287 -26.52 -0.54 33.68
N VAL A 288 -26.79 -1.54 34.51
CA VAL A 288 -28.12 -2.13 34.71
C VAL A 288 -29.15 -1.09 35.16
N LYS A 289 -28.77 -0.13 36.00
CA LYS A 289 -29.70 0.86 36.57
C LYS A 289 -30.11 1.87 35.50
N LEU A 290 -29.14 2.35 34.72
CA LEU A 290 -29.41 3.25 33.61
C LEU A 290 -30.24 2.58 32.52
N VAL A 291 -29.92 1.33 32.16
CA VAL A 291 -30.74 0.54 31.22
C VAL A 291 -32.17 0.37 31.72
N ALA A 292 -32.37 0.05 33.01
CA ALA A 292 -33.71 -0.07 33.59
C ALA A 292 -34.52 1.23 33.51
N MET A 293 -33.90 2.37 33.80
CA MET A 293 -34.55 3.68 33.70
C MET A 293 -34.90 4.04 32.25
N LEU A 294 -33.98 3.83 31.30
CA LEU A 294 -34.20 4.15 29.89
C LEU A 294 -35.33 3.28 29.29
N LEU A 295 -35.36 1.99 29.63
CA LEU A 295 -36.48 1.11 29.26
C LEU A 295 -37.81 1.57 29.89
N GLY A 296 -37.78 2.00 31.16
CA GLY A 296 -38.95 2.58 31.84
C GLY A 296 -39.45 3.88 31.21
N ALA A 297 -38.56 4.64 30.55
CA ALA A 297 -38.88 5.83 29.78
C ALA A 297 -39.35 5.54 28.34
N GLY A 298 -39.51 4.27 27.95
CA GLY A 298 -40.08 3.89 26.65
C GLY A 298 -39.09 3.91 25.48
N HIS A 299 -37.79 3.83 25.72
CA HIS A 299 -36.80 3.66 24.64
C HIS A 299 -37.05 2.35 23.88
N ASP A 300 -36.92 2.39 22.54
CA ASP A 300 -37.02 1.19 21.72
C ASP A 300 -35.84 0.25 22.02
N ILE A 301 -36.18 -0.91 22.59
CA ILE A 301 -35.24 -1.93 23.03
C ILE A 301 -34.46 -2.58 21.89
N ASN A 302 -34.98 -2.51 20.66
CA ASN A 302 -34.38 -3.09 19.47
C ASN A 302 -33.83 -2.03 18.51
N HIS A 303 -33.79 -0.76 18.92
CA HIS A 303 -33.31 0.33 18.08
C HIS A 303 -31.85 0.11 17.66
N VAL A 304 -31.59 0.27 16.37
CA VAL A 304 -30.24 0.21 15.76
C VAL A 304 -29.83 1.65 15.44
N GLY A 305 -29.20 2.32 16.41
CA GLY A 305 -28.89 3.76 16.30
C GLY A 305 -27.61 4.10 15.53
N LEU A 306 -26.63 3.18 15.49
CA LEU A 306 -25.31 3.37 14.85
C LEU A 306 -24.87 2.12 14.06
N ALA A 307 -23.66 2.19 13.47
CA ALA A 307 -22.96 1.05 12.91
C ALA A 307 -22.92 -0.13 13.91
N ASP A 308 -22.72 0.09 15.21
CA ASP A 308 -22.33 -0.97 16.15
C ASP A 308 -23.47 -1.89 16.67
N GLY A 309 -24.74 -1.68 16.29
CA GLY A 309 -25.83 -2.65 16.53
C GLY A 309 -26.84 -2.28 17.63
N THR A 310 -27.46 -3.29 18.25
CA THR A 310 -28.55 -3.15 19.24
C THR A 310 -28.05 -2.99 20.68
N PRO A 311 -28.85 -2.50 21.64
CA PRO A 311 -28.47 -2.52 23.05
C PRO A 311 -28.08 -3.92 23.57
N LEU A 312 -28.72 -4.96 23.07
CA LEU A 312 -28.37 -6.34 23.42
C LEU A 312 -26.99 -6.74 22.86
N TYR A 313 -26.60 -6.23 21.69
CA TYR A 313 -25.23 -6.37 21.18
C TYR A 313 -24.22 -5.76 22.15
N GLY A 314 -24.40 -4.50 22.54
CA GLY A 314 -23.49 -3.83 23.47
C GLY A 314 -23.36 -4.56 24.82
N ALA A 315 -24.48 -5.03 25.38
CA ALA A 315 -24.44 -5.83 26.61
C ALA A 315 -23.72 -7.18 26.44
N SER A 316 -23.79 -7.76 25.24
CA SER A 316 -23.15 -9.05 24.90
C SER A 316 -21.65 -8.89 24.70
N GLU A 317 -21.22 -7.80 24.05
CA GLU A 317 -19.82 -7.41 23.92
C GLU A 317 -19.17 -7.14 25.29
N ALA A 318 -19.89 -6.47 26.20
CA ALA A 318 -19.43 -6.23 27.56
C ALA A 318 -19.45 -7.47 28.48
N GLY A 319 -20.11 -8.56 28.05
CA GLY A 319 -20.33 -9.74 28.88
C GLY A 319 -21.23 -9.50 30.09
N SER A 320 -22.02 -8.43 30.11
CA SER A 320 -22.84 -8.04 31.27
C SER A 320 -24.11 -8.88 31.37
N ILE A 321 -24.00 -10.03 32.08
CA ILE A 321 -25.12 -10.96 32.31
C ILE A 321 -26.38 -10.26 32.88
N PRO A 322 -26.29 -9.39 33.90
CA PRO A 322 -27.48 -8.73 34.45
C PRO A 322 -28.17 -7.82 33.43
N THR A 323 -27.40 -7.07 32.63
CA THR A 323 -27.93 -6.19 31.59
C THR A 323 -28.57 -6.98 30.46
N MET A 324 -27.91 -8.05 29.98
CA MET A 324 -28.47 -8.95 28.96
C MET A 324 -29.79 -9.57 29.43
N GLN A 325 -29.85 -10.07 30.66
CA GLN A 325 -31.08 -10.65 31.21
C GLN A 325 -32.20 -9.62 31.33
N LEU A 326 -31.87 -8.38 31.72
CA LEU A 326 -32.84 -7.29 31.77
C LEU A 326 -33.39 -6.99 30.36
N LEU A 327 -32.52 -6.80 29.37
CA LEU A 327 -32.92 -6.53 27.98
C LEU A 327 -33.76 -7.67 27.39
N LEU A 328 -33.34 -8.93 27.56
CA LEU A 328 -34.08 -10.09 27.07
C LEU A 328 -35.46 -10.24 27.73
N ARG A 329 -35.58 -9.95 29.04
CA ARG A 329 -36.87 -9.95 29.75
C ARG A 329 -37.83 -8.88 29.24
N HIS A 330 -37.30 -7.75 28.77
CA HIS A 330 -38.08 -6.66 28.19
C HIS A 330 -38.32 -6.81 26.67
N GLY A 331 -37.95 -7.97 26.07
CA GLY A 331 -38.29 -8.29 24.69
C GLY A 331 -37.20 -7.96 23.65
N ALA A 332 -35.95 -7.80 24.05
CA ALA A 332 -34.83 -7.65 23.11
C ALA A 332 -34.71 -8.89 22.21
N ASN A 333 -34.62 -8.70 20.89
CA ASN A 333 -34.48 -9.78 19.92
C ASN A 333 -32.99 -10.12 19.73
N PRO A 334 -32.55 -11.35 20.07
CA PRO A 334 -31.13 -11.75 19.95
C PRO A 334 -30.63 -11.91 18.51
N ASN A 335 -31.51 -11.83 17.51
CA ASN A 335 -31.20 -12.03 16.09
C ASN A 335 -31.17 -10.72 15.28
N ILE A 336 -31.24 -9.55 15.93
CA ILE A 336 -31.07 -8.26 15.25
C ILE A 336 -29.60 -7.87 15.31
N GLY A 337 -28.98 -7.78 14.14
CA GLY A 337 -27.59 -7.39 13.96
C GLY A 337 -27.39 -5.91 13.63
N GLY A 338 -26.14 -5.46 13.68
CA GLY A 338 -25.63 -4.16 13.24
C GLY A 338 -24.55 -4.29 12.17
N LYS A 339 -24.01 -3.15 11.75
CA LYS A 339 -22.82 -3.04 10.88
C LYS A 339 -21.49 -3.07 11.65
N GLY A 340 -21.51 -3.33 12.96
CA GLY A 340 -20.32 -3.38 13.81
C GLY A 340 -19.43 -4.59 13.49
N ASP A 341 -18.28 -4.69 14.14
CA ASP A 341 -17.25 -5.67 13.81
C ASP A 341 -17.73 -7.13 13.79
N TYR A 342 -18.68 -7.50 14.66
CA TYR A 342 -19.15 -8.88 14.82
C TYR A 342 -20.58 -9.12 14.33
N GLY A 343 -21.29 -8.09 13.86
CA GLY A 343 -22.64 -8.19 13.30
C GLY A 343 -23.75 -8.48 14.32
N TYR A 344 -23.66 -9.55 15.12
CA TYR A 344 -24.74 -10.05 15.97
C TYR A 344 -24.34 -10.21 17.45
N PRO A 345 -25.30 -10.13 18.41
CA PRO A 345 -25.01 -10.26 19.84
C PRO A 345 -24.30 -11.56 20.22
N LEU A 346 -24.65 -12.68 19.58
CA LEU A 346 -24.00 -13.97 19.85
C LEU A 346 -22.54 -14.01 19.37
N CYS A 347 -22.23 -13.38 18.23
CA CYS A 347 -20.86 -13.25 17.73
C CYS A 347 -20.01 -12.38 18.66
N ALA A 348 -20.55 -11.24 19.13
CA ALA A 348 -19.86 -10.37 20.08
C ALA A 348 -19.56 -11.08 21.42
N ALA A 349 -20.53 -11.81 21.97
CA ALA A 349 -20.32 -12.62 23.17
C ALA A 349 -19.29 -13.75 22.96
N ALA A 350 -19.27 -14.35 21.78
CA ALA A 350 -18.34 -15.41 21.43
C ALA A 350 -16.90 -14.90 21.30
N GLN A 351 -16.72 -13.71 20.71
CA GLN A 351 -15.42 -13.05 20.59
C GLN A 351 -14.85 -12.68 21.96
N GLY A 352 -15.69 -12.21 22.89
CA GLY A 352 -15.28 -11.92 24.26
C GLY A 352 -14.98 -13.17 25.10
N GLY A 353 -15.17 -14.39 24.56
CA GLY A 353 -15.04 -15.64 25.33
C GLY A 353 -16.08 -15.74 26.45
N HIS A 354 -17.21 -15.05 26.34
CA HIS A 354 -18.22 -14.95 27.39
C HIS A 354 -19.17 -16.15 27.33
N THR A 355 -18.70 -17.32 27.77
CA THR A 355 -19.44 -18.60 27.69
C THR A 355 -20.86 -18.50 28.27
N GLN A 356 -21.02 -17.83 29.42
CA GLN A 356 -22.33 -17.69 30.07
C GLN A 356 -23.27 -16.76 29.29
N ALA A 357 -22.75 -15.71 28.66
CA ALA A 357 -23.52 -14.82 27.79
C ALA A 357 -24.01 -15.58 26.55
N CYS A 358 -23.14 -16.39 25.92
CA CYS A 358 -23.51 -17.27 24.81
C CYS A 358 -24.63 -18.24 25.19
N ARG A 359 -24.54 -18.90 26.37
CA ARG A 359 -25.61 -19.79 26.86
C ARG A 359 -26.95 -19.07 27.03
N ILE A 360 -26.94 -17.84 27.52
CA ILE A 360 -28.15 -17.04 27.72
C ILE A 360 -28.77 -16.66 26.38
N LEU A 361 -27.97 -16.21 25.42
CA LEU A 361 -28.43 -15.85 24.08
C LEU A 361 -29.01 -17.05 23.33
N LEU A 362 -28.32 -18.19 23.34
CA LEU A 362 -28.81 -19.43 22.72
C LEU A 362 -30.13 -19.89 23.35
N ARG A 363 -30.27 -19.81 24.69
CA ARG A 363 -31.54 -20.10 25.38
C ARG A 363 -32.65 -19.11 25.04
N ALA A 364 -32.31 -17.88 24.70
CA ALA A 364 -33.25 -16.85 24.27
C ALA A 364 -33.61 -16.95 22.76
N GLY A 365 -33.11 -17.95 22.05
CA GLY A 365 -33.42 -18.18 20.63
C GLY A 365 -32.47 -17.47 19.65
N ALA A 366 -31.25 -17.12 20.07
CA ALA A 366 -30.21 -16.68 19.15
C ALA A 366 -29.88 -17.79 18.14
N ASN A 367 -29.88 -17.46 16.85
CA ASN A 367 -29.50 -18.36 15.78
C ASN A 367 -27.97 -18.38 15.64
N PRO A 368 -27.30 -19.51 15.93
CA PRO A 368 -25.83 -19.61 15.89
C PRO A 368 -25.24 -19.59 14.47
N ASN A 369 -26.09 -19.67 13.45
CA ASN A 369 -25.70 -19.68 12.05
C ASN A 369 -25.77 -18.29 11.39
N LEU A 370 -26.14 -17.26 12.14
CA LEU A 370 -26.06 -15.88 11.62
C LEU A 370 -24.59 -15.44 11.56
N HIS A 371 -24.23 -14.78 10.46
CA HIS A 371 -22.93 -14.19 10.21
C HIS A 371 -23.12 -12.78 9.64
N GLY A 372 -22.20 -11.88 9.95
CA GLY A 372 -22.28 -10.48 9.54
C GLY A 372 -21.19 -9.61 10.15
N GLY A 373 -21.39 -8.30 10.06
CA GLY A 373 -20.39 -7.30 10.44
C GLY A 373 -19.37 -7.05 9.33
N TYR A 374 -18.33 -6.27 9.63
CA TYR A 374 -17.34 -5.86 8.62
C TYR A 374 -16.57 -7.02 7.97
N ASN A 375 -16.40 -8.13 8.69
CA ASN A 375 -15.66 -9.31 8.20
C ASN A 375 -16.58 -10.51 7.91
N ASP A 376 -17.89 -10.29 7.88
CA ASP A 376 -18.92 -11.32 7.70
C ASP A 376 -18.63 -12.62 8.48
N ILE A 377 -18.60 -12.56 9.81
CA ILE A 377 -18.08 -13.64 10.69
C ILE A 377 -19.19 -14.38 11.45
N THR A 378 -19.05 -15.69 11.66
CA THR A 378 -19.95 -16.52 12.47
C THR A 378 -19.60 -16.52 13.97
N ALA A 379 -20.56 -16.87 14.82
CA ALA A 379 -20.30 -17.04 16.25
C ALA A 379 -19.29 -18.17 16.57
N LEU A 380 -19.26 -19.21 15.73
CA LEU A 380 -18.31 -20.32 15.89
C LEU A 380 -16.87 -19.87 15.56
N GLU A 381 -16.68 -19.04 14.54
CA GLU A 381 -15.38 -18.44 14.19
C GLU A 381 -14.91 -17.44 15.25
N CYS A 382 -15.81 -16.59 15.77
CA CYS A 382 -15.49 -15.71 16.90
C CYS A 382 -15.00 -16.49 18.14
N ALA A 383 -15.60 -17.66 18.42
CA ALA A 383 -15.16 -18.50 19.53
C ALA A 383 -13.79 -19.17 19.30
N ILE A 384 -13.42 -19.40 18.04
CA ILE A 384 -12.09 -19.87 17.67
C ILE A 384 -11.05 -18.75 17.87
N GLU A 385 -11.38 -17.53 17.46
CA GLU A 385 -10.48 -16.38 17.65
C GLU A 385 -10.27 -16.00 19.11
N SER A 386 -11.30 -16.14 19.94
CA SER A 386 -11.18 -15.93 21.38
C SER A 386 -10.34 -17.00 22.08
N ARG A 387 -10.04 -18.11 21.38
CA ARG A 387 -9.27 -19.27 21.87
C ARG A 387 -9.87 -19.90 23.13
N ASP A 388 -11.17 -19.69 23.38
CA ASP A 388 -11.86 -20.24 24.53
C ASP A 388 -12.62 -21.52 24.16
N MET A 389 -12.06 -22.67 24.54
CA MET A 389 -12.64 -23.98 24.27
C MET A 389 -14.03 -24.16 24.92
N ALA A 390 -14.31 -23.49 26.04
CA ALA A 390 -15.60 -23.58 26.70
C ALA A 390 -16.70 -22.92 25.86
N THR A 391 -16.46 -21.71 25.37
CA THR A 391 -17.36 -20.97 24.46
C THR A 391 -17.51 -21.69 23.13
N PHE A 392 -16.40 -22.16 22.55
CA PHE A 392 -16.42 -22.97 21.32
C PHE A 392 -17.32 -24.21 21.46
N ARG A 393 -17.18 -24.98 22.55
CA ARG A 393 -18.04 -26.15 22.79
C ARG A 393 -19.51 -25.78 22.97
N VAL A 394 -19.82 -24.69 23.69
CA VAL A 394 -21.20 -24.24 23.89
C VAL A 394 -21.89 -23.92 22.57
N ILE A 395 -21.20 -23.23 21.67
CA ILE A 395 -21.74 -22.86 20.36
C ILE A 395 -21.86 -24.12 19.49
N LEU A 396 -20.86 -24.99 19.47
CA LEU A 396 -20.90 -26.24 18.70
C LEU A 396 -21.97 -27.23 19.19
N GLU A 397 -22.22 -27.27 20.50
CA GLU A 397 -23.29 -28.09 21.11
C GLU A 397 -24.70 -27.54 20.82
N SER A 398 -24.82 -26.27 20.39
CA SER A 398 -26.10 -25.70 19.99
C SER A 398 -26.63 -26.21 18.65
N GLY A 399 -25.83 -27.03 17.93
CA GLY A 399 -26.17 -27.56 16.62
C GLY A 399 -25.86 -26.59 15.48
N CYS A 400 -24.90 -25.68 15.67
CA CYS A 400 -24.45 -24.80 14.61
C CYS A 400 -23.81 -25.58 13.46
N ASP A 401 -23.91 -25.04 12.25
CA ASP A 401 -23.29 -25.61 11.07
C ASP A 401 -21.82 -25.16 11.00
N PRO A 402 -20.83 -26.08 11.11
CA PRO A 402 -19.42 -25.71 11.05
C PRO A 402 -18.95 -25.30 9.64
N ASN A 403 -19.80 -25.44 8.61
CA ASN A 403 -19.48 -25.24 7.20
C ASN A 403 -20.05 -23.94 6.62
N ILE A 404 -20.57 -23.05 7.47
CA ILE A 404 -20.99 -21.72 7.02
C ILE A 404 -19.78 -20.99 6.44
N VAL A 405 -19.99 -20.41 5.26
CA VAL A 405 -18.97 -19.66 4.54
C VAL A 405 -19.09 -18.18 4.88
N ALA A 406 -18.05 -17.66 5.52
CA ALA A 406 -17.87 -16.29 5.96
C ALA A 406 -16.77 -15.60 5.13
N ASP A 407 -16.67 -14.25 5.18
CA ASP A 407 -15.60 -13.54 4.47
C ASP A 407 -14.24 -13.63 5.20
N ARG A 408 -14.26 -13.77 6.54
CA ARG A 408 -13.03 -13.81 7.34
C ARG A 408 -12.26 -15.12 7.19
N TYR A 409 -12.97 -16.23 7.29
CA TYR A 409 -12.47 -17.58 7.07
C TYR A 409 -13.44 -18.31 6.15
N ILE A 410 -12.93 -19.26 5.35
CA ILE A 410 -13.81 -20.07 4.47
C ILE A 410 -14.86 -20.81 5.30
N ASN A 411 -14.50 -21.29 6.50
CA ASN A 411 -15.40 -21.82 7.50
C ASN A 411 -14.67 -21.92 8.85
N ALA A 412 -15.37 -22.43 9.88
CA ALA A 412 -14.81 -22.62 11.21
C ALA A 412 -13.57 -23.54 11.24
N PHE A 413 -13.52 -24.60 10.42
CA PHE A 413 -12.33 -25.46 10.36
C PHE A 413 -11.10 -24.69 9.89
N HIS A 414 -11.24 -23.87 8.85
CA HIS A 414 -10.17 -23.01 8.37
C HIS A 414 -9.77 -22.01 9.45
N GLY A 415 -10.73 -21.38 10.13
CA GLY A 415 -10.46 -20.51 11.27
C GLY A 415 -9.55 -21.18 12.30
N ALA A 416 -9.91 -22.38 12.75
CA ALA A 416 -9.15 -23.11 13.77
C ALA A 416 -7.77 -23.56 13.27
N PHE A 417 -7.70 -23.98 12.00
CA PHE A 417 -6.45 -24.38 11.36
C PHE A 417 -5.45 -23.22 11.28
N TRP A 418 -5.92 -22.03 10.89
CA TRP A 418 -5.09 -20.84 10.69
C TRP A 418 -4.67 -20.16 12.00
N THR A 419 -5.55 -20.14 13.00
CA THR A 419 -5.20 -19.62 14.34
C THR A 419 -4.25 -20.55 15.10
N GLY A 420 -4.09 -21.80 14.64
CA GLY A 420 -3.25 -22.83 15.26
C GLY A 420 -3.94 -23.59 16.39
N GLU A 421 -5.27 -23.53 16.48
CA GLU A 421 -6.08 -24.17 17.51
C GLU A 421 -6.35 -25.65 17.15
N ILE A 422 -5.31 -26.48 17.27
CA ILE A 422 -5.28 -27.89 16.86
C ILE A 422 -6.46 -28.68 17.43
N GLU A 423 -6.75 -28.55 18.73
CA GLU A 423 -7.85 -29.29 19.37
C GLU A 423 -9.23 -28.86 18.85
N MET A 424 -9.42 -27.58 18.55
CA MET A 424 -10.67 -27.08 17.95
C MET A 424 -10.82 -27.62 16.53
N ALA A 425 -9.77 -27.56 15.72
CA ALA A 425 -9.76 -28.10 14.36
C ALA A 425 -10.04 -29.62 14.35
N ARG A 426 -9.48 -30.37 15.30
CA ARG A 426 -9.71 -31.81 15.49
C ARG A 426 -11.17 -32.10 15.82
N VAL A 427 -11.78 -31.31 16.70
CA VAL A 427 -13.21 -31.41 17.04
C VAL A 427 -14.11 -31.08 15.84
N LEU A 428 -13.77 -30.05 15.06
CA LEU A 428 -14.52 -29.64 13.86
C LEU A 428 -14.50 -30.72 12.78
N LEU A 429 -13.34 -31.30 12.48
CA LEU A 429 -13.25 -32.42 11.52
C LEU A 429 -14.10 -33.60 11.97
N ASN A 430 -14.07 -33.96 13.26
CA ASN A 430 -14.92 -35.02 13.79
C ASN A 430 -16.42 -34.72 13.65
N ARG A 431 -16.81 -33.45 13.65
CA ARG A 431 -18.19 -32.99 13.41
C ARG A 431 -18.54 -32.79 11.93
N GLY A 432 -17.67 -33.19 11.01
CA GLY A 432 -17.96 -33.11 9.57
C GLY A 432 -17.70 -31.73 8.97
N ALA A 433 -16.80 -30.95 9.57
CA ALA A 433 -16.34 -29.73 8.93
C ALA A 433 -15.61 -30.04 7.62
N GLU A 434 -15.96 -29.30 6.57
CA GLU A 434 -15.34 -29.33 5.26
C GLU A 434 -13.99 -28.63 5.31
N PHE A 435 -13.05 -29.13 4.51
CA PHE A 435 -11.72 -28.57 4.36
C PHE A 435 -11.40 -28.50 2.87
N ASP A 436 -10.57 -27.53 2.49
CA ASP A 436 -10.14 -27.37 1.11
C ASP A 436 -8.78 -28.04 0.84
N GLU A 437 -8.39 -28.09 -0.44
CA GLU A 437 -7.09 -28.65 -0.84
C GLU A 437 -5.92 -27.88 -0.25
N VAL A 438 -6.05 -26.57 -0.03
CA VAL A 438 -4.98 -25.74 0.57
C VAL A 438 -4.73 -26.18 2.00
N SER A 439 -5.79 -26.33 2.80
CA SER A 439 -5.69 -26.82 4.18
C SER A 439 -5.11 -28.22 4.25
N PHE A 440 -5.46 -29.10 3.31
CA PHE A 440 -4.84 -30.42 3.20
C PHE A 440 -3.34 -30.33 2.90
N LEU A 441 -2.93 -29.52 1.92
CA LEU A 441 -1.53 -29.35 1.58
C LEU A 441 -0.71 -28.72 2.70
N GLU A 442 -1.25 -27.72 3.39
CA GLU A 442 -0.58 -27.08 4.52
C GLU A 442 -0.51 -27.99 5.74
N SER A 443 -1.44 -28.94 5.88
CA SER A 443 -1.40 -29.93 6.98
C SER A 443 -0.17 -30.82 6.91
N ILE A 444 0.34 -31.08 5.70
CA ILE A 444 1.57 -31.85 5.45
C ILE A 444 2.77 -31.16 6.11
N GLU A 445 2.90 -29.83 5.94
CA GLU A 445 4.03 -29.06 6.47
C GLU A 445 3.90 -28.74 7.96
N ARG A 446 2.68 -28.43 8.39
CA ARG A 446 2.43 -27.84 9.72
C ARG A 446 2.29 -28.88 10.83
N TYR A 447 1.91 -30.11 10.49
CA TYR A 447 1.55 -31.14 11.46
C TYR A 447 2.23 -32.50 11.20
N ASP A 448 3.40 -32.53 10.55
CA ASP A 448 4.14 -33.76 10.24
C ASP A 448 4.37 -34.67 11.47
N GLN A 449 4.57 -34.10 12.66
CA GLN A 449 4.74 -34.87 13.91
C GLN A 449 3.44 -35.50 14.47
N ASP A 450 2.27 -35.06 13.99
CA ASP A 450 0.94 -35.58 14.36
C ASP A 450 0.17 -35.93 13.08
N SER A 451 0.47 -37.11 12.54
CA SER A 451 -0.10 -37.63 11.29
C SER A 451 -1.62 -37.78 11.31
N TRP A 452 -2.28 -37.61 12.47
CA TRP A 452 -3.73 -37.74 12.58
C TRP A 452 -4.48 -36.79 11.66
N PHE A 453 -4.07 -35.51 11.55
CA PHE A 453 -4.80 -34.52 10.75
C PHE A 453 -4.81 -34.93 9.28
N PHE A 454 -3.62 -35.19 8.78
CA PHE A 454 -3.38 -35.59 7.41
C PHE A 454 -4.07 -36.93 7.07
N GLU A 455 -3.94 -37.96 7.91
CA GLU A 455 -4.62 -39.25 7.70
C GLU A 455 -6.14 -39.13 7.76
N THR A 456 -6.65 -38.32 8.68
CA THR A 456 -8.10 -38.08 8.80
C THR A 456 -8.62 -37.37 7.56
N MET A 457 -7.93 -36.34 7.06
CA MET A 457 -8.30 -35.66 5.82
C MET A 457 -8.30 -36.62 4.62
N LEU A 458 -7.25 -37.45 4.46
CA LEU A 458 -7.20 -38.48 3.42
C LEU A 458 -8.38 -39.46 3.51
N SER A 459 -8.70 -39.94 4.72
CA SER A 459 -9.83 -40.85 4.94
C SER A 459 -11.20 -40.23 4.61
N ARG A 460 -11.28 -38.89 4.65
CA ARG A 460 -12.49 -38.11 4.35
C ARG A 460 -12.53 -37.59 2.91
N GLY A 461 -11.67 -38.10 2.03
CA GLY A 461 -11.69 -37.80 0.60
C GLY A 461 -10.88 -36.57 0.21
N ALA A 462 -9.86 -36.18 1.00
CA ALA A 462 -8.87 -35.23 0.52
C ALA A 462 -8.29 -35.70 -0.81
N ALA A 463 -8.17 -34.78 -1.77
CA ALA A 463 -7.59 -35.09 -3.06
C ALA A 463 -6.12 -35.49 -2.87
N VAL A 464 -5.81 -36.76 -3.10
CA VAL A 464 -4.44 -37.30 -3.03
C VAL A 464 -3.52 -36.53 -4.00
N ASP A 465 -4.06 -36.11 -5.14
CA ASP A 465 -3.41 -35.25 -6.14
C ASP A 465 -3.74 -33.76 -5.96
N ALA A 466 -3.92 -33.31 -4.71
CA ALA A 466 -4.04 -31.89 -4.41
C ALA A 466 -2.80 -31.15 -4.94
N HIS A 467 -3.01 -29.98 -5.53
CA HIS A 467 -1.94 -29.14 -6.07
C HIS A 467 -2.08 -27.73 -5.52
N GLY A 468 -0.96 -27.10 -5.13
CA GLY A 468 -0.96 -25.73 -4.62
C GLY A 468 0.43 -25.11 -4.69
N GLY A 469 0.51 -23.78 -4.78
CA GLY A 469 1.77 -23.02 -4.72
C GLY A 469 2.89 -23.48 -5.66
N ASP A 470 4.13 -23.21 -5.25
CA ASP A 470 5.35 -23.47 -6.03
C ASP A 470 5.81 -24.94 -5.94
N SER A 471 5.48 -25.66 -4.86
CA SER A 471 6.00 -27.01 -4.57
C SER A 471 5.26 -28.18 -5.25
N GLY A 472 4.31 -27.94 -6.18
CA GLY A 472 3.66 -29.00 -6.96
C GLY A 472 2.55 -29.79 -6.24
N SER A 473 2.43 -31.10 -6.53
CA SER A 473 1.45 -32.02 -5.90
C SER A 473 1.68 -32.22 -4.40
N ALA A 474 0.69 -32.77 -3.71
CA ALA A 474 0.80 -33.19 -2.31
C ALA A 474 2.01 -34.12 -2.11
N LEU A 475 2.23 -35.06 -3.03
CA LEU A 475 3.37 -35.95 -3.03
C LEU A 475 4.71 -35.20 -3.19
N ASN A 476 4.82 -34.30 -4.18
CA ASN A 476 6.04 -33.51 -4.40
C ASN A 476 6.39 -32.68 -3.16
N ARG A 477 5.37 -32.14 -2.49
CA ARG A 477 5.53 -31.33 -1.28
C ARG A 477 5.96 -32.14 -0.08
N ALA A 478 5.36 -33.32 0.12
CA ALA A 478 5.76 -34.25 1.17
C ALA A 478 7.23 -34.64 1.02
N ILE A 479 7.65 -35.03 -0.19
CA ILE A 479 9.02 -35.46 -0.48
C ILE A 479 10.00 -34.28 -0.37
N SER A 480 9.71 -33.13 -1.00
CA SER A 480 10.59 -31.96 -0.98
C SER A 480 10.80 -31.40 0.43
N GLY A 481 9.80 -31.54 1.31
CA GLY A 481 9.87 -31.16 2.72
C GLY A 481 10.54 -32.20 3.63
N GLY A 482 10.82 -33.41 3.14
CA GLY A 482 11.37 -34.50 3.94
C GLY A 482 10.34 -35.21 4.84
N TYR A 483 9.05 -35.04 4.56
CA TYR A 483 7.94 -35.59 5.35
C TYR A 483 7.63 -37.04 4.90
N GLU A 484 8.51 -37.97 5.26
CA GLU A 484 8.46 -39.37 4.80
C GLU A 484 7.11 -40.05 5.09
N THR A 485 6.56 -39.88 6.29
CA THR A 485 5.31 -40.54 6.68
C THR A 485 4.14 -40.10 5.78
N ALA A 486 4.02 -38.79 5.55
CA ALA A 486 3.02 -38.24 4.64
C ALA A 486 3.25 -38.71 3.19
N ALA A 487 4.52 -38.76 2.74
CA ALA A 487 4.86 -39.20 1.39
C ALA A 487 4.46 -40.66 1.15
N TRP A 488 4.76 -41.58 2.08
CA TRP A 488 4.35 -42.98 2.01
C TRP A 488 2.83 -43.14 2.04
N SER A 489 2.14 -42.44 2.94
CA SER A 489 0.69 -42.49 3.06
C SER A 489 -0.05 -41.94 1.83
N ILE A 490 0.49 -40.91 1.17
CA ILE A 490 -0.01 -40.46 -0.13
C ILE A 490 0.25 -41.54 -1.18
N LEU A 491 1.47 -42.08 -1.24
CA LEU A 491 1.89 -43.06 -2.26
C LEU A 491 1.08 -44.35 -2.21
N ASP A 492 0.73 -44.83 -1.01
CA ASP A 492 -0.12 -46.01 -0.79
C ASP A 492 -1.54 -45.85 -1.35
N ARG A 493 -1.98 -44.61 -1.61
CA ARG A 493 -3.28 -44.29 -2.21
C ARG A 493 -3.20 -44.07 -3.73
N MET A 494 -2.08 -44.46 -4.36
CA MET A 494 -1.85 -44.43 -5.81
C MET A 494 -2.08 -43.05 -6.45
N PRO A 495 -1.29 -42.02 -6.08
CA PRO A 495 -1.34 -40.70 -6.67
C PRO A 495 -0.86 -40.72 -8.13
N TYR A 496 -1.14 -39.63 -8.86
CA TYR A 496 -0.46 -39.34 -10.11
C TYR A 496 1.02 -38.99 -9.84
N LEU A 497 1.91 -39.89 -10.24
CA LEU A 497 3.35 -39.83 -9.92
C LEU A 497 4.09 -38.72 -10.68
N ASP A 498 3.64 -38.42 -11.90
CA ASP A 498 4.35 -37.55 -12.86
C ASP A 498 3.86 -36.09 -12.83
N ALA A 499 3.29 -35.69 -11.70
CA ALA A 499 2.90 -34.31 -11.43
C ALA A 499 4.12 -33.38 -11.45
N LEU A 500 4.06 -32.32 -12.27
CA LEU A 500 5.13 -31.31 -12.34
C LEU A 500 4.89 -30.16 -11.33
N GLY A 501 5.81 -30.00 -10.38
CA GLY A 501 6.00 -28.77 -9.58
C GLY A 501 7.09 -27.87 -10.15
N ASN A 502 7.38 -26.71 -9.53
CA ASN A 502 8.50 -25.87 -9.97
C ASN A 502 9.85 -26.61 -9.86
N ASN A 503 9.97 -27.47 -8.84
CA ASN A 503 11.16 -28.27 -8.59
C ASN A 503 11.13 -29.64 -9.29
N GLY A 504 10.25 -29.88 -10.28
CA GLY A 504 10.18 -31.16 -11.00
C GLY A 504 9.13 -32.15 -10.49
N THR A 505 9.32 -33.44 -10.77
CA THR A 505 8.43 -34.55 -10.40
C THR A 505 8.71 -35.07 -8.99
N ALA A 506 7.83 -35.95 -8.48
CA ALA A 506 8.03 -36.63 -7.20
C ALA A 506 9.33 -37.45 -7.21
N LEU A 507 9.61 -38.08 -8.35
CA LEU A 507 10.82 -38.86 -8.56
C LEU A 507 12.07 -37.97 -8.51
N TYR A 508 12.06 -36.82 -9.20
CA TYR A 508 13.15 -35.85 -9.11
C TYR A 508 13.40 -35.44 -7.65
N ALA A 509 12.34 -35.04 -6.92
CA ALA A 509 12.48 -34.58 -5.54
C ALA A 509 13.01 -35.68 -4.62
N ALA A 510 12.61 -36.94 -4.82
CA ALA A 510 13.08 -38.07 -4.02
C ALA A 510 14.57 -38.33 -4.24
N VAL A 511 15.04 -38.24 -5.49
CA VAL A 511 16.45 -38.38 -5.86
C VAL A 511 17.28 -37.22 -5.30
N ASP A 512 16.83 -35.97 -5.48
CA ASP A 512 17.49 -34.76 -4.97
C ASP A 512 17.66 -34.79 -3.44
N LYS A 513 16.69 -35.35 -2.71
CA LYS A 513 16.75 -35.52 -1.25
C LYS A 513 17.51 -36.77 -0.80
N GLY A 514 17.98 -37.62 -1.71
CA GLY A 514 18.65 -38.89 -1.38
C GLY A 514 17.71 -39.92 -0.74
N MET A 515 16.39 -39.82 -0.96
CA MET A 515 15.37 -40.71 -0.40
C MET A 515 15.26 -41.98 -1.24
N LYS A 516 16.30 -42.82 -1.18
CA LYS A 516 16.49 -43.98 -2.07
C LYS A 516 15.29 -44.93 -2.11
N ASP A 517 14.76 -45.33 -0.95
CA ASP A 517 13.64 -46.29 -0.90
C ASP A 517 12.37 -45.75 -1.55
N LEU A 518 12.14 -44.44 -1.42
CA LEU A 518 11.00 -43.77 -2.02
C LEU A 518 11.20 -43.59 -3.53
N ALA A 519 12.42 -43.27 -3.98
CA ALA A 519 12.75 -43.21 -5.40
C ALA A 519 12.57 -44.59 -6.08
N VAL A 520 13.06 -45.67 -5.45
CA VAL A 520 12.84 -47.05 -5.92
C VAL A 520 11.35 -47.34 -6.04
N ARG A 521 10.57 -47.01 -5.00
CA ARG A 521 9.13 -47.25 -5.02
C ARG A 521 8.41 -46.49 -6.13
N LEU A 522 8.79 -45.23 -6.37
CA LEU A 522 8.21 -44.43 -7.46
C LEU A 522 8.48 -45.04 -8.83
N ILE A 523 9.71 -45.53 -9.05
CA ILE A 523 10.09 -46.22 -10.29
C ILE A 523 9.29 -47.53 -10.44
N ASP A 524 9.18 -48.34 -9.38
CA ASP A 524 8.40 -49.58 -9.38
C ASP A 524 6.92 -49.36 -9.69
N LEU A 525 6.36 -48.22 -9.25
CA LEU A 525 4.98 -47.82 -9.53
C LEU A 525 4.81 -47.19 -10.93
N GLY A 526 5.90 -47.04 -11.69
CA GLY A 526 5.89 -46.60 -13.09
C GLY A 526 6.02 -45.09 -13.30
N ALA A 527 6.69 -44.37 -12.39
CA ALA A 527 7.01 -42.96 -12.60
C ALA A 527 7.89 -42.77 -13.86
N ASP A 528 7.59 -41.75 -14.67
CA ASP A 528 8.35 -41.42 -15.88
C ASP A 528 9.71 -40.82 -15.50
N VAL A 529 10.76 -41.63 -15.67
CA VAL A 529 12.15 -41.29 -15.36
C VAL A 529 12.71 -40.11 -16.17
N ASN A 530 12.05 -39.72 -17.28
CA ASN A 530 12.47 -38.62 -18.15
C ASN A 530 11.62 -37.36 -17.96
N LYS A 531 10.52 -37.44 -17.20
CA LYS A 531 9.62 -36.29 -16.99
C LYS A 531 10.30 -35.24 -16.14
N ARG A 532 10.35 -33.99 -16.64
CA ARG A 532 11.06 -32.88 -16.02
C ARG A 532 10.50 -31.50 -16.34
N THR A 533 10.92 -30.49 -15.57
CA THR A 533 10.79 -29.07 -15.91
C THR A 533 12.02 -28.58 -16.67
N GLU A 534 13.15 -28.43 -15.98
CA GLU A 534 14.46 -28.08 -16.53
C GLU A 534 15.45 -29.23 -16.31
N SER A 535 15.57 -29.72 -15.08
CA SER A 535 16.43 -30.85 -14.70
C SER A 535 15.66 -32.16 -14.57
N SER A 536 16.25 -33.26 -15.05
CA SER A 536 15.75 -34.63 -14.95
C SER A 536 16.15 -35.30 -13.62
N PRO A 537 15.45 -36.38 -13.21
CA PRO A 537 15.88 -37.21 -12.09
C PRO A 537 17.32 -37.72 -12.21
N LEU A 538 17.79 -37.99 -13.44
CA LEU A 538 19.17 -38.39 -13.69
C LEU A 538 20.16 -37.26 -13.38
N ASP A 539 19.82 -36.02 -13.75
CA ASP A 539 20.66 -34.85 -13.42
C ASP A 539 20.85 -34.70 -11.92
N ALA A 540 19.76 -34.84 -11.14
CA ALA A 540 19.82 -34.78 -9.68
C ALA A 540 20.65 -35.92 -9.07
N ALA A 541 20.58 -37.14 -9.63
CA ALA A 541 21.39 -38.26 -9.16
C ALA A 541 22.88 -38.01 -9.40
N ILE A 542 23.23 -37.45 -10.56
CA ILE A 542 24.61 -37.12 -10.92
C ILE A 542 25.14 -35.95 -10.07
N ASP A 543 24.33 -34.90 -9.87
CA ASP A 543 24.68 -33.75 -9.03
C ASP A 543 25.03 -34.15 -7.58
N ASN A 544 24.30 -35.12 -7.03
CA ASN A 544 24.50 -35.61 -5.68
C ASN A 544 25.42 -36.85 -5.60
N GLU A 545 26.04 -37.27 -6.70
CA GLU A 545 26.91 -38.45 -6.80
C GLU A 545 26.24 -39.78 -6.38
N PHE A 546 24.92 -39.87 -6.51
CA PHE A 546 24.12 -41.08 -6.24
C PHE A 546 24.16 -42.03 -7.44
N PHE A 547 25.35 -42.58 -7.75
CA PHE A 547 25.57 -43.44 -8.92
C PHE A 547 24.73 -44.71 -8.91
N ASP A 548 24.36 -45.23 -7.74
CA ASP A 548 23.47 -46.38 -7.60
C ASP A 548 22.02 -46.06 -8.00
N ILE A 549 21.55 -44.85 -7.72
CA ILE A 549 20.26 -44.34 -8.20
C ILE A 549 20.35 -43.99 -9.70
N ALA A 550 21.47 -43.45 -10.15
CA ALA A 550 21.71 -43.18 -11.57
C ALA A 550 21.68 -44.46 -12.42
N ASP A 551 22.29 -45.55 -11.94
CA ASP A 551 22.21 -46.88 -12.54
C ASP A 551 20.74 -47.33 -12.66
N LEU A 552 19.98 -47.21 -11.56
CA LEU A 552 18.56 -47.58 -11.54
C LEU A 552 17.73 -46.77 -12.54
N LEU A 553 17.97 -45.47 -12.67
CA LEU A 553 17.28 -44.59 -13.62
C LEU A 553 17.61 -44.96 -15.08
N LEU A 554 18.89 -45.20 -15.39
CA LEU A 554 19.34 -45.61 -16.73
C LEU A 554 18.77 -46.97 -17.12
N ASP A 555 18.76 -47.93 -16.20
CA ASP A 555 18.18 -49.26 -16.41
C ASP A 555 16.66 -49.19 -16.68
N ASN A 556 15.98 -48.15 -16.21
CA ASN A 556 14.56 -47.87 -16.45
C ASN A 556 14.32 -46.88 -17.61
N GLY A 557 15.33 -46.61 -18.44
CA GLY A 557 15.17 -45.85 -19.68
C GLY A 557 15.35 -44.34 -19.56
N ALA A 558 16.06 -43.84 -18.54
CA ALA A 558 16.45 -42.44 -18.47
C ALA A 558 17.38 -42.06 -19.65
N SER A 559 17.10 -40.95 -20.31
CA SER A 559 17.89 -40.40 -21.40
C SER A 559 19.14 -39.73 -20.86
N ILE A 560 20.30 -40.26 -21.25
CA ILE A 560 21.60 -39.80 -20.76
C ILE A 560 22.00 -38.43 -21.33
N ASP A 561 21.56 -38.10 -22.55
CA ASP A 561 21.97 -36.89 -23.27
C ASP A 561 20.92 -35.78 -23.21
N ASP A 562 19.62 -36.11 -23.15
CA ASP A 562 18.56 -35.09 -23.21
C ASP A 562 18.60 -34.15 -21.99
N GLY A 563 19.09 -34.58 -20.82
CA GLY A 563 19.07 -33.84 -19.53
C GLY A 563 20.15 -32.79 -19.35
N GLY A 564 21.19 -32.79 -20.17
CA GLY A 564 22.37 -31.99 -19.88
C GLY A 564 23.13 -32.49 -18.63
N SER A 565 22.97 -33.76 -18.24
CA SER A 565 23.67 -34.37 -17.09
C SER A 565 25.19 -34.18 -17.20
N LEU A 566 25.72 -34.31 -18.42
CA LEU A 566 27.12 -34.06 -18.72
C LEU A 566 27.50 -32.58 -18.49
N MET A 567 26.65 -31.63 -18.89
CA MET A 567 26.87 -30.19 -18.69
C MET A 567 26.84 -29.79 -17.22
N VAL A 568 25.97 -30.43 -16.46
CA VAL A 568 25.82 -30.27 -15.02
C VAL A 568 27.09 -30.77 -14.31
N ALA A 569 27.55 -31.98 -14.63
CA ALA A 569 28.81 -32.52 -14.09
C ALA A 569 30.04 -31.64 -14.42
N ILE A 570 30.09 -31.07 -15.63
CA ILE A 570 31.13 -30.10 -16.04
C ILE A 570 31.04 -28.82 -15.21
N SER A 571 29.83 -28.31 -14.97
CA SER A 571 29.61 -27.08 -14.18
C SER A 571 30.10 -27.22 -12.74
N ASN A 572 29.98 -28.42 -12.16
CA ASN A 572 30.43 -28.73 -10.80
C ASN A 572 31.89 -29.20 -10.73
N ASN A 573 32.61 -29.23 -11.87
CA ASN A 573 33.97 -29.72 -11.98
C ASN A 573 34.15 -31.16 -11.44
N ASN A 574 33.14 -32.03 -11.66
CA ASN A 574 33.11 -33.38 -11.12
C ASN A 574 33.64 -34.41 -12.14
N GLU A 575 34.96 -34.66 -12.11
CA GLU A 575 35.61 -35.60 -13.03
C GLU A 575 35.09 -37.04 -12.90
N GLU A 576 34.66 -37.47 -11.71
CA GLU A 576 34.13 -38.82 -11.47
C GLU A 576 32.77 -38.99 -12.15
N ALA A 577 31.87 -38.01 -11.98
CA ALA A 577 30.58 -37.97 -12.66
C ALA A 577 30.71 -37.92 -14.19
N ILE A 578 31.65 -37.12 -14.71
CA ILE A 578 31.91 -37.04 -16.16
C ILE A 578 32.40 -38.40 -16.69
N ASN A 579 33.37 -39.02 -16.01
CA ASN A 579 33.86 -40.35 -16.40
C ASN A 579 32.76 -41.41 -16.33
N TYR A 580 31.92 -41.36 -15.29
CA TYR A 580 30.77 -42.24 -15.14
C TYR A 580 29.81 -42.10 -16.34
N LEU A 581 29.39 -40.88 -16.69
CA LEU A 581 28.47 -40.62 -17.80
C LEU A 581 29.05 -41.08 -19.15
N ILE A 582 30.32 -40.80 -19.43
CA ILE A 582 30.98 -41.25 -20.65
C ILE A 582 31.03 -42.78 -20.72
N ARG A 583 31.32 -43.47 -19.60
CA ARG A 583 31.29 -44.95 -19.54
C ARG A 583 29.90 -45.53 -19.78
N LYS A 584 28.85 -44.80 -19.40
CA LYS A 584 27.45 -45.16 -19.63
C LYS A 584 26.95 -44.80 -21.03
N GLY A 585 27.77 -44.15 -21.85
CA GLY A 585 27.50 -43.92 -23.27
C GLY A 585 27.00 -42.51 -23.63
N ALA A 586 27.24 -41.51 -22.77
CA ALA A 586 26.90 -40.11 -23.08
C ALA A 586 27.63 -39.60 -24.34
N ASP A 587 26.92 -38.91 -25.22
CA ASP A 587 27.51 -38.28 -26.40
C ASP A 587 28.21 -36.97 -26.02
N VAL A 588 29.54 -37.00 -26.00
CA VAL A 588 30.38 -35.83 -25.69
C VAL A 588 30.20 -34.66 -26.68
N ASN A 589 29.57 -34.90 -27.84
CA ASN A 589 29.29 -33.90 -28.87
C ASN A 589 27.83 -33.45 -28.90
N HIS A 590 27.00 -33.87 -27.94
CA HIS A 590 25.62 -33.43 -27.86
C HIS A 590 25.53 -31.90 -27.67
N PHE A 591 24.66 -31.25 -28.44
CA PHE A 591 24.38 -29.83 -28.34
C PHE A 591 23.25 -29.60 -27.34
N ASP A 592 23.48 -28.84 -26.27
CA ASP A 592 22.45 -28.48 -25.28
C ASP A 592 21.68 -27.24 -25.76
N PRO A 593 20.38 -27.35 -26.12
CA PRO A 593 19.59 -26.22 -26.60
C PRO A 593 19.31 -25.17 -25.52
N ALA A 594 19.33 -25.55 -24.24
CA ALA A 594 19.07 -24.64 -23.13
C ALA A 594 20.27 -23.72 -22.87
N ARG A 595 21.49 -24.26 -22.95
CA ARG A 595 22.74 -23.49 -22.79
C ARG A 595 23.32 -22.96 -24.10
N LYS A 596 22.82 -23.43 -25.24
CA LYS A 596 23.29 -23.10 -26.59
C LYS A 596 24.78 -23.42 -26.83
N CYS A 597 25.28 -24.50 -26.25
CA CYS A 597 26.68 -24.92 -26.40
C CYS A 597 26.84 -26.44 -26.28
N THR A 598 28.02 -26.94 -26.69
CA THR A 598 28.49 -28.32 -26.51
C THR A 598 29.34 -28.46 -25.25
N ALA A 599 29.54 -29.70 -24.79
CA ALA A 599 30.29 -29.99 -23.55
C ALA A 599 31.70 -29.40 -23.56
N VAL A 600 32.39 -29.46 -24.70
CA VAL A 600 33.75 -28.91 -24.85
C VAL A 600 33.77 -27.38 -24.83
N GLN A 601 32.76 -26.72 -25.39
CA GLN A 601 32.61 -25.25 -25.32
C GLN A 601 32.32 -24.80 -23.88
N HIS A 602 31.42 -25.49 -23.18
CA HIS A 602 31.11 -25.19 -21.78
C HIS A 602 32.32 -25.40 -20.86
N ALA A 603 33.08 -26.47 -21.07
CA ALA A 603 34.32 -26.72 -20.34
C ALA A 603 35.40 -25.65 -20.62
N ALA A 604 35.46 -25.14 -21.86
CA ALA A 604 36.37 -24.05 -22.23
C ALA A 604 35.98 -22.74 -21.56
N GLU A 605 34.69 -22.39 -21.49
CA GLU A 605 34.20 -21.22 -20.76
C GLU A 605 34.50 -21.29 -19.26
N ARG A 606 34.37 -22.47 -18.66
CA ARG A 606 34.68 -22.72 -17.24
C ARG A 606 36.18 -22.77 -16.92
N GLY A 607 37.04 -22.77 -17.93
CA GLY A 607 38.50 -22.75 -17.77
C GLY A 607 39.15 -24.06 -17.34
N SER A 608 38.45 -25.19 -17.39
CA SER A 608 38.94 -26.45 -16.81
C SER A 608 39.75 -27.28 -17.82
N ILE A 609 41.08 -27.11 -17.84
CA ILE A 609 41.98 -27.85 -18.75
C ILE A 609 41.88 -29.37 -18.56
N ASN A 610 41.73 -29.86 -17.33
CA ASN A 610 41.58 -31.29 -17.06
C ASN A 610 40.34 -31.86 -17.75
N ILE A 611 39.18 -31.20 -17.58
CA ILE A 611 37.92 -31.59 -18.22
C ILE A 611 38.03 -31.46 -19.73
N LEU A 612 38.63 -30.39 -20.26
CA LEU A 612 38.90 -30.26 -21.69
C LEU A 612 39.73 -31.45 -22.21
N SER A 613 40.81 -31.82 -21.51
CA SER A 613 41.64 -32.95 -21.90
C SER A 613 40.89 -34.27 -21.89
N LEU A 614 39.98 -34.44 -20.92
CA LEU A 614 39.14 -35.60 -20.77
C LEU A 614 38.12 -35.69 -21.91
N LEU A 615 37.41 -34.60 -22.21
CA LEU A 615 36.40 -34.55 -23.29
C LEU A 615 37.06 -34.75 -24.67
N ILE A 616 38.19 -34.09 -24.93
CA ILE A 616 38.96 -34.24 -26.17
C ILE A 616 39.49 -35.67 -26.32
N GLY A 617 40.02 -36.25 -25.24
CA GLY A 617 40.46 -37.64 -25.20
C GLY A 617 39.35 -38.66 -25.48
N ASN A 618 38.09 -38.28 -25.26
CA ASN A 618 36.89 -39.09 -25.55
C ASN A 618 36.18 -38.67 -26.85
N GLY A 619 36.82 -37.91 -27.74
CA GLY A 619 36.32 -37.64 -29.09
C GLY A 619 35.46 -36.40 -29.25
N ALA A 620 35.59 -35.40 -28.37
CA ALA A 620 34.95 -34.10 -28.55
C ALA A 620 35.45 -33.39 -29.83
N LYS A 621 34.51 -32.89 -30.64
CA LYS A 621 34.77 -32.12 -31.86
C LYS A 621 35.09 -30.69 -31.49
N LEU A 622 36.23 -30.21 -31.96
CA LEU A 622 36.69 -28.84 -31.69
C LEU A 622 36.12 -27.80 -32.65
N ASN A 623 35.66 -28.25 -33.83
CA ASN A 623 35.25 -27.41 -34.95
C ASN A 623 33.96 -28.00 -35.57
N GLY A 624 32.89 -27.19 -35.73
CA GLY A 624 31.57 -27.67 -36.20
C GLY A 624 30.53 -26.55 -36.31
N ASN A 625 29.49 -26.76 -37.14
CA ASN A 625 28.48 -25.76 -37.53
C ASN A 625 27.10 -26.16 -36.96
N ASP A 626 26.89 -25.83 -35.69
CA ASP A 626 25.67 -26.19 -34.96
C ASP A 626 24.71 -24.99 -34.95
N GLY A 627 24.52 -24.36 -36.12
CA GLY A 627 23.46 -23.39 -36.43
C GLY A 627 23.45 -22.03 -35.71
N GLU A 628 23.87 -21.95 -34.43
CA GLU A 628 23.80 -20.74 -33.58
C GLU A 628 24.96 -20.57 -32.58
N SER A 629 25.83 -21.57 -32.33
CA SER A 629 26.92 -21.47 -31.34
C SER A 629 28.25 -20.99 -31.94
N GLY A 630 28.91 -20.01 -31.29
CA GLY A 630 30.23 -19.50 -31.69
C GLY A 630 31.37 -20.53 -31.59
N ASP A 631 32.55 -20.21 -32.12
CA ASP A 631 33.70 -21.12 -32.11
C ASP A 631 34.26 -21.38 -30.69
N LEU A 632 34.97 -22.50 -30.52
CA LEU A 632 35.52 -22.92 -29.22
C LEU A 632 36.53 -21.94 -28.62
N VAL A 633 37.25 -21.19 -29.47
CA VAL A 633 38.26 -20.20 -29.03
C VAL A 633 37.57 -19.01 -28.37
N GLN A 634 36.39 -18.60 -28.86
CA GLN A 634 35.58 -17.55 -28.25
C GLN A 634 35.12 -17.92 -26.84
N TYR A 635 34.70 -19.17 -26.61
CA TYR A 635 34.34 -19.65 -25.28
C TYR A 635 35.58 -19.76 -24.37
N ALA A 636 36.72 -20.20 -24.90
CA ALA A 636 37.98 -20.21 -24.14
C ALA A 636 38.39 -18.80 -23.69
N LEU A 637 38.18 -17.76 -24.50
CA LEU A 637 38.46 -16.37 -24.12
C LEU A 637 37.55 -15.87 -22.98
N LEU A 638 36.33 -16.41 -22.83
CA LEU A 638 35.42 -16.06 -21.73
C LEU A 638 35.92 -16.59 -20.38
N SER A 639 36.74 -17.63 -20.34
CA SER A 639 37.37 -18.13 -19.11
C SER A 639 38.32 -17.12 -18.46
N ARG A 640 38.83 -16.17 -19.24
CA ARG A 640 39.88 -15.21 -18.84
C ARG A 640 41.20 -15.87 -18.44
N GLU A 641 41.44 -17.09 -18.90
CA GLU A 641 42.68 -17.83 -18.63
C GLU A 641 43.47 -18.09 -19.93
N ALA A 642 44.63 -17.46 -20.06
CA ALA A 642 45.48 -17.60 -21.24
C ALA A 642 45.97 -19.04 -21.49
N SER A 643 46.14 -19.82 -20.43
CA SER A 643 46.48 -21.25 -20.47
C SER A 643 45.41 -22.07 -21.21
N VAL A 644 44.13 -21.76 -21.00
CA VAL A 644 42.99 -22.46 -21.62
C VAL A 644 42.94 -22.15 -23.12
N VAL A 645 43.11 -20.88 -23.50
CA VAL A 645 43.15 -20.46 -24.91
C VAL A 645 44.33 -21.11 -25.64
N ARG A 646 45.53 -21.11 -25.03
CA ARG A 646 46.71 -21.78 -25.58
C ARG A 646 46.50 -23.28 -25.74
N TYR A 647 45.86 -23.91 -24.74
CA TYR A 647 45.54 -25.34 -24.78
C TYR A 647 44.59 -25.66 -25.94
N VAL A 648 43.47 -24.95 -26.04
CA VAL A 648 42.45 -25.14 -27.09
C VAL A 648 43.02 -24.92 -28.50
N LEU A 649 43.80 -23.85 -28.71
CA LEU A 649 44.50 -23.60 -29.98
C LEU A 649 45.54 -24.69 -30.28
N GLY A 650 46.27 -25.16 -29.25
CA GLY A 650 47.22 -26.25 -29.36
C GLY A 650 46.59 -27.60 -29.72
N GLN A 651 45.31 -27.81 -29.42
CA GLN A 651 44.54 -28.99 -29.84
C GLN A 651 43.95 -28.87 -31.25
N GLY A 652 44.12 -27.74 -31.94
CA GLY A 652 43.67 -27.55 -33.32
C GLY A 652 42.28 -26.91 -33.49
N ALA A 653 41.80 -26.16 -32.48
CA ALA A 653 40.60 -25.35 -32.62
C ALA A 653 40.83 -24.19 -33.61
N GLN A 654 39.82 -23.87 -34.42
CA GLN A 654 39.84 -22.81 -35.42
C GLN A 654 39.08 -21.57 -34.96
N ILE A 655 39.52 -20.38 -35.39
CA ILE A 655 38.82 -19.11 -35.18
C ILE A 655 37.87 -18.90 -36.36
N SER A 656 36.58 -18.71 -36.08
CA SER A 656 35.56 -18.49 -37.10
C SER A 656 35.61 -17.05 -37.65
N ALA A 657 35.30 -16.88 -38.94
CA ALA A 657 35.35 -15.59 -39.64
C ALA A 657 33.99 -14.88 -39.75
N THR A 658 32.96 -15.34 -39.02
CA THR A 658 31.58 -14.86 -39.17
C THR A 658 31.32 -13.56 -38.42
N GLU A 659 30.44 -12.73 -38.97
CA GLU A 659 30.15 -11.37 -38.47
C GLU A 659 29.29 -11.33 -37.19
N ASP A 660 28.58 -12.42 -36.87
CA ASP A 660 27.57 -12.44 -35.80
C ASP A 660 28.09 -12.82 -34.40
N CYS A 661 29.39 -13.14 -34.24
CA CYS A 661 29.94 -13.63 -32.96
C CYS A 661 31.39 -13.20 -32.67
N GLY A 662 31.62 -11.88 -32.70
CA GLY A 662 32.61 -11.16 -31.87
C GLY A 662 34.11 -11.34 -32.15
N SER A 663 34.86 -10.26 -31.93
CA SER A 663 36.31 -10.18 -32.18
C SER A 663 37.14 -10.84 -31.07
N ALA A 664 37.82 -11.95 -31.39
CA ALA A 664 38.74 -12.63 -30.47
C ALA A 664 39.85 -11.72 -29.94
N ILE A 665 40.34 -10.80 -30.79
CA ILE A 665 41.35 -9.81 -30.43
C ILE A 665 40.77 -8.80 -29.44
N TRP A 666 39.54 -8.29 -29.70
CA TRP A 666 38.87 -7.37 -28.77
C TRP A 666 38.69 -7.99 -27.39
N LYS A 667 38.23 -9.25 -27.32
CA LYS A 667 38.07 -9.96 -26.03
C LYS A 667 39.40 -10.17 -25.31
N ALA A 668 40.46 -10.53 -26.03
CA ALA A 668 41.79 -10.70 -25.45
C ALA A 668 42.32 -9.38 -24.85
N VAL A 669 42.15 -8.26 -25.54
CA VAL A 669 42.51 -6.93 -25.01
C VAL A 669 41.64 -6.58 -23.81
N ARG A 670 40.32 -6.74 -23.92
CA ARG A 670 39.36 -6.37 -22.87
C ARG A 670 39.55 -7.15 -21.56
N PHE A 671 39.99 -8.40 -21.66
CA PHE A 671 40.27 -9.26 -20.51
C PHE A 671 41.75 -9.23 -20.08
N ASP A 672 42.55 -8.28 -20.60
CA ASP A 672 43.97 -8.10 -20.29
C ASP A 672 44.85 -9.34 -20.57
N MET A 673 44.49 -10.12 -21.60
CA MET A 673 45.25 -11.27 -22.09
C MET A 673 46.12 -10.89 -23.30
N LEU A 674 46.91 -9.83 -23.14
CA LEU A 674 47.64 -9.17 -24.23
C LEU A 674 48.69 -10.09 -24.90
N ASP A 675 49.26 -11.02 -24.14
CA ASP A 675 50.24 -12.01 -24.60
C ASP A 675 49.65 -13.06 -25.57
N LEU A 676 48.32 -13.14 -25.66
CA LEU A 676 47.61 -13.98 -26.63
C LEU A 676 47.42 -13.29 -27.98
N VAL A 677 47.48 -11.96 -28.06
CA VAL A 677 47.19 -11.22 -29.29
C VAL A 677 48.07 -11.68 -30.47
N PRO A 678 49.41 -11.88 -30.32
CA PRO A 678 50.22 -12.44 -31.39
C PRO A 678 49.79 -13.85 -31.82
N LEU A 679 49.38 -14.69 -30.87
CA LEU A 679 48.95 -16.06 -31.12
C LEU A 679 47.59 -16.09 -31.84
N LEU A 680 46.66 -15.22 -31.47
CA LEU A 680 45.35 -15.09 -32.12
C LEU A 680 45.51 -14.60 -33.56
N LEU A 681 46.39 -13.63 -33.81
CA LEU A 681 46.74 -13.16 -35.16
C LEU A 681 47.33 -14.28 -36.03
N GLN A 682 48.29 -15.05 -35.48
CA GLN A 682 48.85 -16.22 -36.17
C GLN A 682 47.82 -17.31 -36.45
N SER A 683 46.79 -17.42 -35.60
CA SER A 683 45.70 -18.40 -35.71
C SER A 683 44.55 -17.92 -36.61
N GLY A 684 44.70 -16.78 -37.30
CA GLY A 684 43.76 -16.29 -38.30
C GLY A 684 42.67 -15.34 -37.79
N ALA A 685 42.82 -14.75 -36.60
CA ALA A 685 41.88 -13.75 -36.10
C ALA A 685 41.84 -12.51 -37.01
N LYS A 686 40.64 -12.07 -37.40
CA LYS A 686 40.43 -10.87 -38.21
C LYS A 686 40.77 -9.62 -37.39
N VAL A 687 41.76 -8.86 -37.86
CA VAL A 687 42.34 -7.68 -37.18
C VAL A 687 41.30 -6.60 -36.87
N ASP A 688 40.43 -6.29 -37.84
CA ASP A 688 39.38 -5.26 -37.74
C ASP A 688 37.99 -5.85 -37.41
N ALA A 689 37.92 -7.04 -36.80
CA ALA A 689 36.62 -7.54 -36.32
C ALA A 689 36.09 -6.64 -35.20
N VAL A 690 34.79 -6.35 -35.27
CA VAL A 690 34.09 -5.52 -34.28
C VAL A 690 33.32 -6.36 -33.27
N GLU A 691 33.31 -5.96 -32.01
CA GLU A 691 32.46 -6.50 -30.95
C GLU A 691 31.80 -5.32 -30.22
N GLN A 692 30.48 -5.33 -30.05
CA GLN A 692 29.71 -4.21 -29.49
C GLN A 692 29.97 -2.84 -30.17
N GLY A 693 30.38 -2.84 -31.44
CA GLY A 693 30.69 -1.63 -32.19
C GLY A 693 32.11 -1.10 -32.00
N GLU A 694 33.05 -1.91 -31.50
CA GLU A 694 34.45 -1.53 -31.24
C GLU A 694 35.44 -2.53 -31.83
N THR A 695 36.62 -2.05 -32.26
CA THR A 695 37.73 -2.92 -32.69
C THR A 695 38.72 -3.20 -31.57
N GLY A 696 39.51 -4.27 -31.72
CA GLY A 696 40.61 -4.58 -30.80
C GLY A 696 41.66 -3.46 -30.74
N LEU A 697 41.90 -2.75 -31.85
CA LEU A 697 42.77 -1.58 -31.91
C LEU A 697 42.21 -0.44 -31.06
N GLY A 698 40.93 -0.11 -31.23
CA GLY A 698 40.26 0.95 -30.48
C GLY A 698 40.31 0.73 -28.98
N ARG A 699 40.00 -0.50 -28.54
CA ARG A 699 40.06 -0.87 -27.12
C ARG A 699 41.48 -0.85 -26.55
N ALA A 700 42.47 -1.36 -27.30
CA ALA A 700 43.88 -1.36 -26.87
C ALA A 700 44.44 0.06 -26.71
N TRP A 701 44.05 0.97 -27.61
CA TRP A 701 44.41 2.36 -27.53
C TRP A 701 43.76 3.08 -26.35
N LEU A 702 42.47 2.84 -26.07
CA LEU A 702 41.79 3.39 -24.89
C LEU A 702 42.45 2.92 -23.60
N ASP A 703 42.69 1.61 -23.47
CA ASP A 703 43.26 0.99 -22.27
C ASP A 703 44.77 1.29 -22.09
N GLY A 704 45.43 1.86 -23.12
CA GLY A 704 46.83 2.35 -23.04
C GLY A 704 47.90 1.29 -23.34
N HIS A 705 47.57 0.31 -24.17
CA HIS A 705 48.47 -0.79 -24.53
C HIS A 705 49.24 -0.51 -25.83
N ASP A 706 50.20 0.43 -25.79
CA ASP A 706 50.94 0.93 -26.97
C ASP A 706 51.64 -0.17 -27.79
N GLU A 707 52.17 -1.20 -27.13
CA GLU A 707 52.80 -2.35 -27.80
C GLU A 707 51.78 -3.14 -28.64
N ILE A 708 50.55 -3.29 -28.13
CA ILE A 708 49.46 -3.99 -28.84
C ILE A 708 48.91 -3.11 -29.96
N VAL A 709 48.79 -1.80 -29.74
CA VAL A 709 48.42 -0.83 -30.80
C VAL A 709 49.40 -0.94 -31.97
N THR A 710 50.70 -0.84 -31.69
CA THR A 710 51.77 -0.96 -32.70
C THR A 710 51.72 -2.32 -33.40
N LEU A 711 51.45 -3.40 -32.66
CA LEU A 711 51.32 -4.74 -33.22
C LEU A 711 50.13 -4.83 -34.19
N LEU A 712 48.96 -4.31 -33.81
CA LEU A 712 47.74 -4.36 -34.62
C LEU A 712 47.87 -3.50 -35.88
N GLU A 713 48.45 -2.29 -35.79
CA GLU A 713 48.74 -1.43 -36.95
C GLU A 713 49.67 -2.13 -37.96
N ASN A 714 50.72 -2.81 -37.48
CA ASN A 714 51.62 -3.58 -38.33
C ASN A 714 50.93 -4.76 -39.06
N HIS A 715 49.78 -5.22 -38.53
CA HIS A 715 48.94 -6.25 -39.15
C HIS A 715 47.76 -5.67 -39.95
N GLY A 716 47.76 -4.35 -40.19
CA GLY A 716 46.80 -3.67 -41.06
C GLY A 716 45.57 -3.08 -40.35
N ALA A 717 45.55 -3.01 -39.02
CA ALA A 717 44.51 -2.30 -38.29
C ALA A 717 44.56 -0.79 -38.58
N SER A 718 43.40 -0.14 -38.66
CA SER A 718 43.32 1.31 -38.90
C SER A 718 42.48 2.02 -37.86
N PHE A 719 42.97 3.16 -37.36
CA PHE A 719 42.20 4.04 -36.48
C PHE A 719 40.93 4.59 -37.15
N ALA A 720 40.86 4.65 -38.48
CA ALA A 720 39.63 5.01 -39.19
C ALA A 720 38.47 4.03 -38.90
N ASN A 721 38.76 2.82 -38.46
CA ASN A 721 37.79 1.76 -38.18
C ASN A 721 37.52 1.56 -36.67
N ILE A 722 37.95 2.45 -35.75
CA ILE A 722 37.86 2.22 -34.29
C ILE A 722 36.44 1.96 -33.75
N GLY A 723 35.40 2.36 -34.48
CA GLY A 723 34.01 2.21 -34.07
C GLY A 723 33.51 3.38 -33.23
N GLY A 724 32.21 3.68 -33.33
CA GLY A 724 31.61 4.89 -32.75
C GLY A 724 31.66 4.93 -31.22
N SER A 725 31.49 3.78 -30.55
CA SER A 725 31.58 3.66 -29.08
C SER A 725 32.96 4.06 -28.56
N THR A 726 34.03 3.61 -29.21
CA THR A 726 35.41 3.93 -28.82
C THR A 726 35.71 5.41 -28.99
N PHE A 727 35.28 6.03 -30.09
CA PHE A 727 35.52 7.46 -30.33
C PHE A 727 34.76 8.35 -29.32
N VAL A 728 33.51 7.99 -29.00
CA VAL A 728 32.73 8.67 -27.96
C VAL A 728 33.39 8.55 -26.58
N GLU A 729 33.85 7.36 -26.21
CA GLU A 729 34.55 7.13 -24.93
C GLU A 729 35.86 7.94 -24.86
N ALA A 730 36.59 8.05 -25.98
CA ALA A 730 37.84 8.81 -26.09
C ALA A 730 37.68 10.30 -25.76
N ILE A 731 36.55 10.90 -26.09
CA ILE A 731 36.26 12.33 -25.81
C ILE A 731 36.29 12.62 -24.31
N THR A 732 35.81 11.67 -23.50
CA THR A 732 35.77 11.81 -22.04
C THR A 732 37.06 11.35 -21.38
N GLN A 733 37.68 10.27 -21.87
CA GLN A 733 38.84 9.65 -21.19
C GLN A 733 40.20 10.15 -21.68
N LYS A 734 40.32 10.53 -22.95
CA LYS A 734 41.58 10.98 -23.58
C LYS A 734 41.35 12.22 -24.49
N PRO A 735 40.79 13.33 -23.95
CA PRO A 735 40.43 14.51 -24.73
C PRO A 735 41.60 15.14 -25.50
N MET A 736 42.82 15.07 -24.94
CA MET A 736 44.04 15.60 -25.58
C MET A 736 44.44 14.85 -26.85
N SER A 737 43.98 13.60 -27.02
CA SER A 737 44.32 12.75 -28.16
C SER A 737 43.19 12.62 -29.18
N VAL A 738 42.06 13.30 -28.97
CA VAL A 738 40.93 13.34 -29.94
C VAL A 738 41.40 13.91 -31.28
N LYS A 739 42.31 14.89 -31.26
CA LYS A 739 42.92 15.44 -32.47
C LYS A 739 43.66 14.37 -33.29
N ASP A 740 44.43 13.52 -32.63
CA ASP A 740 45.21 12.48 -33.30
C ASP A 740 44.28 11.47 -34.01
N LEU A 741 43.13 11.16 -33.41
CA LEU A 741 42.12 10.29 -34.02
C LEU A 741 41.43 10.95 -35.23
N LEU A 742 41.11 12.24 -35.13
CA LEU A 742 40.54 13.00 -36.24
C LEU A 742 41.53 13.13 -37.41
N ASP A 743 42.82 13.38 -37.11
CA ASP A 743 43.90 13.40 -38.10
C ASP A 743 44.12 12.02 -38.75
N ALA A 744 43.84 10.93 -38.02
CA ALA A 744 43.85 9.57 -38.55
C ALA A 744 42.63 9.22 -39.42
N GLY A 745 41.68 10.16 -39.61
CA GLY A 745 40.53 10.01 -40.50
C GLY A 745 39.27 9.43 -39.86
N VAL A 746 39.16 9.46 -38.52
CA VAL A 746 37.91 9.12 -37.83
C VAL A 746 36.84 10.16 -38.16
N ASP A 747 35.65 9.70 -38.56
CA ASP A 747 34.52 10.60 -38.84
C ASP A 747 34.02 11.26 -37.53
N PRO A 748 34.05 12.61 -37.42
CA PRO A 748 33.61 13.34 -36.24
C PRO A 748 32.11 13.20 -35.94
N ASN A 749 31.32 12.68 -36.88
CA ASN A 749 29.90 12.41 -36.73
C ASN A 749 29.58 10.98 -36.28
N THR A 750 30.61 10.18 -35.97
CA THR A 750 30.44 8.86 -35.38
C THR A 750 29.70 8.94 -34.04
N HIS A 751 28.93 7.90 -33.77
CA HIS A 751 28.09 7.80 -32.59
C HIS A 751 28.01 6.36 -32.10
N ASP A 752 27.71 6.19 -30.83
CA ASP A 752 27.34 4.88 -30.27
C ASP A 752 25.81 4.73 -30.30
N ARG A 753 25.28 3.73 -29.58
CA ARG A 753 23.82 3.55 -29.47
C ARG A 753 23.12 4.72 -28.73
N TYR A 754 23.83 5.48 -27.91
CA TYR A 754 23.29 6.40 -26.92
C TYR A 754 23.59 7.88 -27.19
N THR A 755 24.76 8.22 -27.75
CA THR A 755 25.26 9.59 -27.87
C THR A 755 26.21 9.75 -29.06
N SER A 756 26.31 10.98 -29.58
CA SER A 756 27.31 11.36 -30.59
C SER A 756 28.56 11.92 -29.92
N ALA A 757 29.66 11.97 -30.68
CA ALA A 757 30.89 12.63 -30.27
C ALA A 757 30.66 14.07 -29.77
N LEU A 758 29.93 14.87 -30.56
CA LEU A 758 29.63 16.26 -30.24
C LEU A 758 28.74 16.40 -28.99
N THR A 759 27.70 15.56 -28.84
CA THR A 759 26.87 15.56 -27.63
C THR A 759 27.67 15.17 -26.39
N SER A 760 28.60 14.22 -26.51
CA SER A 760 29.50 13.83 -25.42
C SER A 760 30.40 14.99 -24.96
N ALA A 761 30.97 15.75 -25.90
CA ALA A 761 31.79 16.93 -25.59
C ALA A 761 30.97 18.04 -24.89
N VAL A 762 29.74 18.30 -25.36
CA VAL A 762 28.81 19.22 -24.68
C VAL A 762 28.48 18.72 -23.27
N SER A 763 28.25 17.41 -23.13
CA SER A 763 27.84 16.84 -21.85
C SER A 763 28.93 16.97 -20.78
N ASP A 764 30.19 16.75 -21.16
CA ASP A 764 31.38 16.88 -20.30
C ASP A 764 31.75 18.36 -20.05
N GLY A 765 31.22 19.30 -20.85
CA GLY A 765 31.52 20.72 -20.76
C GLY A 765 32.89 21.10 -21.34
N ASN A 766 33.48 20.25 -22.18
CA ASN A 766 34.80 20.45 -22.75
C ASN A 766 34.70 21.32 -24.02
N PHE A 767 34.80 22.64 -23.83
CA PHE A 767 34.69 23.62 -24.91
C PHE A 767 35.77 23.43 -26.00
N ASP A 768 37.01 23.09 -25.61
CA ASP A 768 38.11 22.92 -26.54
C ASP A 768 37.86 21.73 -27.49
N VAL A 769 37.44 20.57 -26.95
CA VAL A 769 37.10 19.40 -27.77
C VAL A 769 35.87 19.66 -28.64
N LEU A 770 34.88 20.41 -28.13
CA LEU A 770 33.73 20.83 -28.92
C LEU A 770 34.16 21.69 -30.13
N THR A 771 35.00 22.70 -29.92
CA THR A 771 35.50 23.55 -31.01
C THR A 771 36.29 22.73 -32.03
N LEU A 772 37.14 21.82 -31.57
CA LEU A 772 37.92 20.91 -32.41
C LEU A 772 37.01 20.01 -33.27
N LEU A 773 35.97 19.41 -32.70
CA LEU A 773 35.02 18.58 -33.45
C LEU A 773 34.30 19.39 -34.53
N MET A 774 33.89 20.62 -34.21
CA MET A 774 33.23 21.53 -35.17
C MET A 774 34.18 21.94 -36.30
N GLU A 775 35.47 22.18 -36.02
CA GLU A 775 36.50 22.46 -37.04
C GLU A 775 36.68 21.31 -38.05
N TYR A 776 36.54 20.06 -37.60
CA TYR A 776 36.63 18.88 -38.46
C TYR A 776 35.29 18.50 -39.13
N GLY A 777 34.23 19.30 -38.94
CA GLY A 777 32.95 19.13 -39.63
C GLY A 777 31.93 18.27 -38.88
N ALA A 778 31.96 18.27 -37.54
CA ALA A 778 30.86 17.74 -36.74
C ALA A 778 29.56 18.49 -37.02
N ASP A 779 28.46 17.76 -37.23
CA ASP A 779 27.13 18.31 -37.45
C ASP A 779 26.52 18.72 -36.09
N PRO A 780 26.31 20.04 -35.85
CA PRO A 780 25.62 20.52 -34.64
C PRO A 780 24.18 20.01 -34.54
N ASN A 781 23.67 19.48 -35.66
CA ASN A 781 22.38 18.85 -35.82
C ASN A 781 22.50 17.34 -36.12
N ALA A 782 23.50 16.63 -35.62
CA ALA A 782 23.49 15.15 -35.70
C ALA A 782 22.34 14.54 -34.85
N ALA A 783 21.68 13.48 -35.33
CA ALA A 783 20.64 12.74 -34.60
C ALA A 783 21.17 11.37 -34.13
N VAL A 784 20.95 11.03 -32.85
CA VAL A 784 21.17 9.69 -32.29
C VAL A 784 19.84 9.09 -31.84
N ASP A 785 19.75 7.76 -31.80
CA ASP A 785 18.53 7.01 -31.44
C ASP A 785 17.98 7.38 -30.04
N ILE A 786 18.82 7.95 -29.16
CA ILE A 786 18.48 8.25 -27.76
C ILE A 786 18.66 9.76 -27.46
N ASP A 787 17.90 10.25 -26.50
CA ASP A 787 17.22 11.56 -26.35
C ASP A 787 17.96 12.93 -26.34
N CYS A 788 19.19 13.10 -26.82
CA CYS A 788 19.86 14.42 -26.70
C CYS A 788 20.63 14.88 -27.95
N GLY A 789 20.12 15.90 -28.65
CA GLY A 789 20.92 16.66 -29.63
C GLY A 789 21.89 17.64 -28.92
N PRO A 790 22.99 18.08 -29.56
CA PRO A 790 24.02 18.91 -28.92
C PRO A 790 23.48 20.20 -28.28
N LEU A 791 22.62 20.95 -28.99
CA LEU A 791 21.99 22.17 -28.46
C LEU A 791 21.09 21.91 -27.24
N MET A 792 20.36 20.78 -27.26
CA MET A 792 19.47 20.41 -26.16
C MET A 792 20.25 20.03 -24.89
N GLU A 793 21.38 19.35 -25.05
CA GLU A 793 22.28 19.01 -23.95
C GLU A 793 22.96 20.25 -23.35
N ALA A 794 23.25 21.26 -24.18
CA ALA A 794 23.76 22.55 -23.72
C ALA A 794 22.72 23.36 -22.93
N CYS A 795 21.43 23.28 -23.31
CA CYS A 795 20.35 23.99 -22.63
C CYS A 795 20.18 23.56 -21.15
N GLY A 796 20.57 24.45 -20.23
CA GLY A 796 20.54 24.21 -18.78
C GLY A 796 21.88 23.80 -18.18
N LYS A 797 22.96 23.75 -18.98
CA LYS A 797 24.35 23.55 -18.52
C LYS A 797 25.15 24.86 -18.53
N ASP A 798 25.44 25.38 -19.72
CA ASP A 798 26.26 26.58 -19.90
C ASP A 798 25.77 27.41 -21.09
N MET A 799 25.53 28.70 -20.85
CA MET A 799 25.07 29.65 -21.86
C MET A 799 26.10 29.85 -22.98
N LYS A 800 27.40 29.72 -22.69
CA LYS A 800 28.46 29.85 -23.70
C LYS A 800 28.42 28.73 -24.74
N LEU A 801 28.07 27.51 -24.32
CA LEU A 801 27.91 26.37 -25.23
C LEU A 801 26.69 26.57 -26.13
N VAL A 802 25.60 27.10 -25.57
CA VAL A 802 24.38 27.43 -26.31
C VAL A 802 24.66 28.50 -27.37
N GLU A 803 25.28 29.62 -26.98
CA GLU A 803 25.66 30.69 -27.91
C GLU A 803 26.54 30.16 -29.04
N TYR A 804 27.63 29.44 -28.72
CA TYR A 804 28.55 28.92 -29.72
C TYR A 804 27.88 27.92 -30.69
N LEU A 805 27.02 27.02 -30.20
CA LEU A 805 26.30 26.08 -31.06
C LEU A 805 25.31 26.79 -31.99
N LEU A 806 24.58 27.81 -31.50
CA LEU A 806 23.67 28.61 -32.32
C LEU A 806 24.41 29.41 -33.40
N GLU A 807 25.53 30.04 -33.06
CA GLU A 807 26.40 30.76 -34.01
C GLU A 807 26.94 29.84 -35.11
N ASN A 808 27.15 28.56 -34.80
CA ASN A 808 27.64 27.55 -35.75
C ASN A 808 26.50 26.73 -36.40
N GLY A 809 25.26 27.23 -36.41
CA GLY A 809 24.17 26.67 -37.21
C GLY A 809 23.37 25.54 -36.56
N ALA A 810 23.40 25.41 -35.23
CA ALA A 810 22.45 24.56 -34.51
C ALA A 810 21.01 25.08 -34.69
N ASP A 811 20.08 24.20 -35.06
CA ASP A 811 18.68 24.56 -35.27
C ASP A 811 17.93 24.66 -33.92
N PRO A 812 17.49 25.86 -33.48
CA PRO A 812 16.74 26.03 -32.23
C PRO A 812 15.33 25.42 -32.29
N ASN A 813 14.85 25.12 -33.50
CA ASN A 813 13.53 24.55 -33.74
C ASN A 813 13.56 23.05 -33.94
N ARG A 814 14.69 22.39 -33.66
CA ARG A 814 14.83 20.98 -33.95
C ARG A 814 13.84 20.11 -33.18
N ILE A 815 13.24 19.17 -33.90
CA ILE A 815 12.12 18.36 -33.44
C ILE A 815 12.57 16.92 -33.19
N LYS A 816 12.28 16.36 -32.01
CA LYS A 816 12.33 14.91 -31.75
C LYS A 816 10.95 14.43 -31.31
N GLU A 817 10.49 13.29 -31.85
CA GLU A 817 9.15 12.70 -31.59
C GLU A 817 7.96 13.68 -31.75
N GLY A 818 8.17 14.79 -32.47
CA GLY A 818 7.15 15.80 -32.65
C GLY A 818 7.10 16.89 -31.57
N TYR A 819 8.17 17.15 -30.82
CA TYR A 819 8.29 18.26 -29.86
C TYR A 819 9.50 19.17 -30.19
N GLN A 820 9.36 20.49 -30.01
CA GLN A 820 10.48 21.46 -30.08
C GLN A 820 11.12 21.61 -28.69
N TYR A 821 12.25 20.97 -28.43
CA TYR A 821 12.77 20.86 -27.06
C TYR A 821 13.65 22.01 -26.53
N PRO A 822 14.45 22.76 -27.32
CA PRO A 822 15.31 23.81 -26.76
C PRO A 822 14.51 24.91 -26.05
N LEU A 823 13.50 25.48 -26.74
CA LEU A 823 12.63 26.51 -26.17
C LEU A 823 11.74 25.96 -25.03
N VAL A 824 11.20 24.74 -25.18
CA VAL A 824 10.44 24.07 -24.11
C VAL A 824 11.31 23.91 -22.86
N LYS A 825 12.57 23.47 -22.99
CA LYS A 825 13.50 23.29 -21.87
C LYS A 825 13.80 24.62 -21.17
N ALA A 826 14.03 25.69 -21.93
CA ALA A 826 14.24 27.04 -21.38
C ALA A 826 13.02 27.52 -20.57
N VAL A 827 11.81 27.31 -21.10
CA VAL A 827 10.54 27.63 -20.42
C VAL A 827 10.32 26.77 -19.17
N LEU A 828 10.67 25.47 -19.22
CA LEU A 828 10.59 24.57 -18.05
C LEU A 828 11.54 24.99 -16.92
N CYS A 829 12.74 25.46 -17.27
CA CYS A 829 13.71 25.98 -16.31
C CYS A 829 13.34 27.38 -15.79
N GLY A 830 12.45 28.10 -16.48
CA GLY A 830 12.07 29.48 -16.14
C GLY A 830 13.19 30.49 -16.42
N ASP A 831 14.10 30.15 -17.34
CA ASP A 831 15.27 30.95 -17.69
C ASP A 831 14.90 31.98 -18.77
N THR A 832 14.73 33.23 -18.39
CA THR A 832 14.33 34.32 -19.29
C THR A 832 15.39 34.62 -20.33
N ASP A 833 16.66 34.54 -19.94
CA ASP A 833 17.79 34.94 -20.78
C ASP A 833 18.02 33.90 -21.88
N LEU A 834 17.89 32.62 -21.54
CA LEU A 834 17.91 31.53 -22.51
C LEU A 834 16.70 31.56 -23.46
N VAL A 835 15.50 31.93 -22.97
CA VAL A 835 14.32 32.11 -23.83
C VAL A 835 14.56 33.25 -24.82
N GLU A 836 15.07 34.40 -24.37
CA GLU A 836 15.36 35.54 -25.23
C GLU A 836 16.41 35.21 -26.28
N LEU A 837 17.53 34.56 -25.90
CA LEU A 837 18.57 34.14 -26.84
C LEU A 837 18.04 33.19 -27.93
N LEU A 838 17.23 32.20 -27.54
CA LEU A 838 16.64 31.26 -28.50
C LEU A 838 15.67 31.96 -29.45
N LEU A 839 14.87 32.92 -28.96
CA LEU A 839 13.96 33.72 -29.79
C LEU A 839 14.72 34.61 -30.78
N GLU A 840 15.83 35.23 -30.36
CA GLU A 840 16.71 36.02 -31.24
C GLU A 840 17.28 35.18 -32.39
N HIS A 841 17.57 33.90 -32.13
CA HIS A 841 18.05 32.95 -33.13
C HIS A 841 16.93 32.22 -33.90
N GLY A 842 15.68 32.68 -33.78
CA GLY A 842 14.56 32.22 -34.60
C GLY A 842 13.78 31.03 -34.03
N ALA A 843 13.82 30.78 -32.72
CA ALA A 843 12.96 29.79 -32.09
C ALA A 843 11.47 30.14 -32.28
N ASP A 844 10.69 29.17 -32.73
CA ASP A 844 9.28 29.31 -33.09
C ASP A 844 8.37 29.04 -31.90
N VAL A 845 7.74 30.09 -31.37
CA VAL A 845 6.72 29.99 -30.32
C VAL A 845 5.43 29.31 -30.79
N ARG A 846 5.24 29.10 -32.10
CA ARG A 846 3.99 28.66 -32.74
C ARG A 846 3.91 27.15 -32.95
N TYR A 847 4.92 26.40 -32.50
CA TYR A 847 5.02 24.98 -32.76
C TYR A 847 4.09 24.13 -31.89
N LYS A 848 3.29 23.28 -32.56
CA LYS A 848 2.38 22.26 -32.01
C LYS A 848 1.69 22.64 -30.68
N ASN A 849 0.52 23.26 -30.83
CA ASN A 849 -0.67 23.12 -29.97
C ASN A 849 -0.48 23.06 -28.43
N GLY A 850 0.47 23.81 -27.85
CA GLY A 850 0.54 24.03 -26.40
C GLY A 850 1.65 23.27 -25.64
N TYR A 851 2.56 22.56 -26.33
CA TYR A 851 3.66 21.84 -25.68
C TYR A 851 4.71 22.74 -25.00
N ILE A 852 4.79 24.02 -25.37
CA ILE A 852 5.61 25.02 -24.66
C ILE A 852 5.25 25.11 -23.16
N PHE A 853 4.04 24.67 -22.78
CA PHE A 853 3.54 24.70 -21.41
C PHE A 853 3.56 23.33 -20.69
N GLY A 854 4.56 22.50 -20.96
CA GLY A 854 4.73 21.15 -20.41
C GLY A 854 4.98 21.04 -18.89
N LYS A 855 5.55 19.89 -18.44
CA LYS A 855 5.69 19.42 -17.03
C LYS A 855 6.27 20.36 -15.96
N GLY A 856 6.72 21.54 -16.33
CA GLY A 856 7.36 22.55 -15.46
C GLY A 856 6.68 23.93 -15.49
N PHE A 857 5.46 24.05 -16.04
CA PHE A 857 4.74 25.32 -16.15
C PHE A 857 4.49 26.04 -14.81
N ARG A 858 4.66 25.38 -13.64
CA ARG A 858 4.50 26.00 -12.31
C ARG A 858 5.31 27.29 -12.09
N ASN A 859 6.40 27.51 -12.84
CA ASN A 859 7.28 28.69 -12.72
C ASN A 859 7.22 29.67 -13.91
N SER A 860 6.27 29.51 -14.84
CA SER A 860 6.30 30.17 -16.15
C SER A 860 5.78 31.61 -16.20
N LYS A 861 5.12 32.13 -15.15
CA LYS A 861 4.56 33.50 -15.17
C LYS A 861 5.60 34.55 -15.57
N LYS A 862 6.88 34.32 -15.27
CA LYS A 862 8.00 35.21 -15.61
C LYS A 862 8.38 35.20 -17.09
N VAL A 863 8.25 34.07 -17.79
CA VAL A 863 8.65 33.94 -19.20
C VAL A 863 7.50 34.24 -20.18
N LEU A 864 6.25 34.16 -19.73
CA LEU A 864 5.07 34.46 -20.56
C LEU A 864 5.11 35.85 -21.24
N PRO A 865 5.61 36.94 -20.60
CA PRO A 865 5.79 38.22 -21.27
C PRO A 865 6.77 38.18 -22.45
N SER A 866 7.93 37.51 -22.31
CA SER A 866 8.92 37.39 -23.38
C SER A 866 8.36 36.56 -24.55
N LEU A 867 7.59 35.50 -24.26
CA LEU A 867 6.90 34.73 -25.32
C LEU A 867 5.80 35.54 -26.04
N LEU A 868 5.06 36.40 -25.33
CA LEU A 868 4.02 37.27 -25.91
C LEU A 868 4.58 38.49 -26.67
N SER A 869 5.89 38.76 -26.56
CA SER A 869 6.56 39.83 -27.30
C SER A 869 6.69 39.52 -28.80
N VAL A 870 6.65 38.22 -29.16
CA VAL A 870 6.69 37.76 -30.54
C VAL A 870 5.41 38.20 -31.26
N PRO A 871 5.49 38.80 -32.47
CA PRO A 871 4.31 39.20 -33.23
C PRO A 871 3.39 38.01 -33.54
N MET A 872 2.10 38.11 -33.18
CA MET A 872 1.07 37.10 -33.42
C MET A 872 -0.20 37.75 -33.99
N THR A 873 -0.93 37.02 -34.83
CA THR A 873 -2.31 37.37 -35.22
C THR A 873 -3.26 37.26 -34.02
N PRO A 874 -4.44 37.92 -34.04
CA PRO A 874 -5.42 37.79 -32.97
C PRO A 874 -5.85 36.33 -32.71
N GLU A 875 -5.99 35.54 -33.76
CA GLU A 875 -6.36 34.12 -33.69
C GLU A 875 -5.25 33.28 -33.04
N GLU A 876 -4.00 33.49 -33.45
CA GLU A 876 -2.82 32.83 -32.86
C GLU A 876 -2.66 33.20 -31.39
N ARG A 877 -2.86 34.49 -31.06
CA ARG A 877 -2.79 34.98 -29.68
C ARG A 877 -3.83 34.32 -28.80
N GLN A 878 -5.06 34.17 -29.30
CA GLN A 878 -6.13 33.52 -28.54
C GLN A 878 -5.87 32.03 -28.32
N LEU A 879 -5.35 31.35 -29.35
CA LEU A 879 -4.97 29.94 -29.27
C LEU A 879 -3.84 29.73 -28.23
N PHE A 880 -2.82 30.59 -28.25
CA PHE A 880 -1.71 30.57 -27.30
C PHE A 880 -2.18 30.80 -25.85
N LEU A 881 -3.04 31.81 -25.64
CA LEU A 881 -3.62 32.11 -24.32
C LEU A 881 -4.49 30.97 -23.80
N ALA A 882 -5.30 30.35 -24.66
CA ALA A 882 -6.14 29.23 -24.27
C ALA A 882 -5.32 27.98 -23.87
N GLN A 883 -4.20 27.72 -24.55
CA GLN A 883 -3.28 26.63 -24.21
C GLN A 883 -2.53 26.88 -22.90
N ALA A 884 -2.08 28.12 -22.67
CA ALA A 884 -1.49 28.52 -21.40
C ALA A 884 -2.49 28.32 -20.25
N LEU A 885 -3.77 28.63 -20.50
CA LEU A 885 -4.85 28.49 -19.53
C LEU A 885 -5.14 27.02 -19.20
N GLN A 886 -5.16 26.15 -20.20
CA GLN A 886 -5.27 24.69 -20.01
C GLN A 886 -4.10 24.14 -19.19
N ALA A 887 -2.87 24.56 -19.48
CA ALA A 887 -1.70 24.14 -18.71
C ALA A 887 -1.75 24.66 -17.26
N ALA A 888 -2.13 25.93 -17.05
CA ALA A 888 -2.34 26.48 -15.71
C ALA A 888 -3.36 25.65 -14.91
N ALA A 889 -4.44 25.22 -15.56
CA ALA A 889 -5.45 24.36 -14.96
C ALA A 889 -4.94 22.94 -14.66
N TYR A 890 -4.13 22.35 -15.54
CA TYR A 890 -3.51 21.03 -15.34
C TYR A 890 -2.52 20.99 -14.16
N TYR A 891 -1.80 22.09 -13.89
CA TYR A 891 -0.86 22.20 -12.75
C TYR A 891 -1.43 22.85 -11.50
N PHE A 892 -2.72 23.24 -11.50
CA PHE A 892 -3.41 23.89 -10.39
C PHE A 892 -2.82 25.27 -10.00
N SER A 893 -2.29 26.03 -10.96
CA SER A 893 -1.73 27.37 -10.72
C SER A 893 -2.81 28.46 -10.80
N LEU A 894 -3.46 28.75 -9.67
CA LEU A 894 -4.54 29.75 -9.58
C LEU A 894 -4.07 31.15 -9.98
N ASP A 895 -2.90 31.60 -9.53
CA ASP A 895 -2.37 32.93 -9.85
C ASP A 895 -2.13 33.15 -11.36
N THR A 896 -1.63 32.11 -12.04
CA THR A 896 -1.40 32.15 -13.48
C THR A 896 -2.70 32.04 -14.24
N PHE A 897 -3.62 31.20 -13.76
CA PHE A 897 -4.96 31.06 -14.31
C PHE A 897 -5.71 32.41 -14.29
N ASP A 898 -5.74 33.08 -13.13
CA ASP A 898 -6.43 34.36 -12.96
C ASP A 898 -5.80 35.47 -13.80
N TRP A 899 -4.47 35.48 -13.89
CA TRP A 899 -3.77 36.42 -14.76
C TRP A 899 -4.12 36.20 -16.24
N LEU A 900 -4.11 34.95 -16.72
CA LEU A 900 -4.46 34.61 -18.11
C LEU A 900 -5.90 35.00 -18.45
N VAL A 901 -6.85 34.74 -17.55
CA VAL A 901 -8.24 35.19 -17.69
C VAL A 901 -8.31 36.73 -17.74
N SER A 902 -7.54 37.42 -16.89
CA SER A 902 -7.52 38.90 -16.86
C SER A 902 -7.04 39.55 -18.16
N ILE A 903 -6.19 38.86 -18.93
CA ILE A 903 -5.66 39.34 -20.23
C ILE A 903 -6.45 38.82 -21.44
N GLY A 904 -7.58 38.15 -21.21
CA GLY A 904 -8.56 37.78 -22.24
C GLY A 904 -8.50 36.31 -22.71
N ALA A 905 -7.89 35.40 -21.96
CA ALA A 905 -7.91 33.97 -22.32
C ALA A 905 -9.35 33.40 -22.26
N ASP A 906 -9.75 32.67 -23.31
CA ASP A 906 -11.09 32.08 -23.41
C ASP A 906 -11.18 30.76 -22.61
N VAL A 907 -11.94 30.80 -21.50
CA VAL A 907 -12.22 29.66 -20.62
C VAL A 907 -13.08 28.56 -21.27
N HIS A 908 -13.82 28.90 -22.33
CA HIS A 908 -14.68 27.97 -23.06
C HIS A 908 -14.01 27.35 -24.28
N PHE A 909 -12.74 27.70 -24.53
CA PHE A 909 -11.96 27.15 -25.62
C PHE A 909 -11.85 25.62 -25.50
N THR A 910 -12.06 24.94 -26.62
CA THR A 910 -11.94 23.48 -26.75
C THR A 910 -10.94 23.14 -27.85
N GLY A 911 -9.86 22.44 -27.51
CA GLY A 911 -8.78 22.08 -28.44
C GLY A 911 -7.45 21.80 -27.73
N GLY A 912 -6.39 21.47 -28.48
CA GLY A 912 -5.06 21.12 -27.90
C GLY A 912 -4.96 19.69 -27.34
N ASP A 913 -3.86 19.40 -26.63
CA ASP A 913 -3.60 18.07 -26.03
C ASP A 913 -4.34 17.82 -24.72
N TYR A 914 -4.96 18.84 -24.12
CA TYR A 914 -5.71 18.73 -22.86
C TYR A 914 -7.24 18.91 -23.02
N GLY A 915 -7.74 19.08 -24.24
CA GLY A 915 -9.17 19.17 -24.52
C GLY A 915 -9.80 20.51 -24.11
N SER A 916 -10.60 20.54 -23.04
CA SER A 916 -11.09 21.79 -22.43
C SER A 916 -10.32 22.11 -21.16
N VAL A 917 -10.44 23.33 -20.66
CA VAL A 917 -9.86 23.73 -19.35
C VAL A 917 -10.32 22.80 -18.21
N LEU A 918 -11.58 22.33 -18.27
CA LEU A 918 -12.11 21.34 -17.33
C LEU A 918 -11.46 19.97 -17.49
N HIS A 919 -11.23 19.49 -18.72
CA HIS A 919 -10.52 18.22 -18.93
C HIS A 919 -9.07 18.31 -18.42
N ALA A 920 -8.40 19.44 -18.64
CA ALA A 920 -7.05 19.69 -18.13
C ALA A 920 -6.99 19.60 -16.59
N SER A 921 -7.94 20.22 -15.88
CA SER A 921 -7.96 20.23 -14.39
C SER A 921 -8.26 18.86 -13.78
N VAL A 922 -8.99 17.97 -14.47
CA VAL A 922 -9.29 16.62 -13.98
C VAL A 922 -8.28 15.56 -14.42
N SER A 923 -7.43 15.87 -15.41
CA SER A 923 -6.46 14.94 -16.00
C SER A 923 -5.24 14.66 -15.13
N ASN A 924 -4.86 15.57 -14.23
CA ASN A 924 -3.70 15.39 -13.37
C ASN A 924 -4.09 14.74 -12.02
N SER A 925 -3.52 13.56 -11.76
CA SER A 925 -3.73 12.75 -10.54
C SER A 925 -2.61 12.89 -9.50
N GLN A 926 -1.47 13.48 -9.87
CA GLN A 926 -0.32 13.62 -8.99
C GLN A 926 -0.43 14.92 -8.19
N VAL A 927 -0.97 14.79 -6.97
CA VAL A 927 -0.96 15.85 -5.98
C VAL A 927 0.29 15.67 -5.13
N TYR A 928 1.21 16.63 -5.19
CA TYR A 928 2.50 16.55 -4.49
C TYR A 928 2.42 17.12 -3.05
N GLN A 929 1.43 17.98 -2.76
CA GLN A 929 1.30 18.72 -1.49
C GLN A 929 -0.16 18.98 -1.10
N SER A 930 -0.45 19.25 0.18
CA SER A 930 -1.81 19.54 0.68
C SER A 930 -2.43 20.81 0.06
N GLU A 931 -1.60 21.77 -0.33
CA GLU A 931 -2.02 23.03 -0.98
C GLU A 931 -2.60 22.80 -2.38
N ASP A 932 -2.06 21.83 -3.13
CA ASP A 932 -2.54 21.46 -4.47
C ASP A 932 -3.97 20.90 -4.46
N ILE A 933 -4.40 20.25 -3.36
CA ILE A 933 -5.78 19.74 -3.21
C ILE A 933 -6.77 20.90 -3.08
N ASN A 934 -6.42 21.91 -2.28
CA ASN A 934 -7.24 23.11 -2.09
C ASN A 934 -7.29 23.93 -3.38
N ASN A 935 -6.15 24.13 -4.05
CA ASN A 935 -6.10 24.84 -5.32
C ASN A 935 -6.90 24.12 -6.42
N LYS A 936 -6.81 22.79 -6.48
CA LYS A 936 -7.62 21.97 -7.40
C LYS A 936 -9.11 22.11 -7.12
N ARG A 937 -9.52 22.07 -5.84
CA ARG A 937 -10.93 22.26 -5.44
C ARG A 937 -11.43 23.64 -5.85
N LEU A 938 -10.72 24.71 -5.46
CA LEU A 938 -11.07 26.10 -5.75
C LEU A 938 -11.15 26.35 -7.26
N LEU A 939 -10.21 25.81 -8.04
CA LEU A 939 -10.23 25.91 -9.49
C LEU A 939 -11.48 25.24 -10.08
N LEU A 940 -11.85 24.04 -9.61
CA LEU A 940 -13.04 23.33 -10.10
C LEU A 940 -14.33 24.07 -9.74
N GLU A 941 -14.46 24.56 -8.50
CA GLU A 941 -15.58 25.39 -8.06
C GLU A 941 -15.71 26.64 -8.95
N LYS A 942 -14.58 27.33 -9.22
CA LYS A 942 -14.54 28.52 -10.07
C LYS A 942 -14.91 28.23 -11.53
N LEU A 943 -14.46 27.12 -12.10
CA LEU A 943 -14.83 26.72 -13.47
C LEU A 943 -16.34 26.45 -13.59
N VAL A 944 -16.95 25.86 -12.56
CA VAL A 944 -18.40 25.65 -12.48
C VAL A 944 -19.15 26.98 -12.34
N GLU A 945 -18.67 27.90 -11.51
CA GLU A 945 -19.25 29.25 -11.34
C GLU A 945 -19.23 30.08 -12.64
N VAL A 946 -18.15 29.97 -13.43
CA VAL A 946 -18.00 30.67 -14.71
C VAL A 946 -18.85 30.02 -15.83
N GLY A 947 -19.62 28.98 -15.51
CA GLY A 947 -20.57 28.36 -16.44
C GLY A 947 -19.93 27.44 -17.46
N VAL A 948 -18.79 26.83 -17.13
CA VAL A 948 -18.22 25.77 -17.97
C VAL A 948 -19.14 24.56 -17.95
N ASP A 949 -19.63 24.16 -19.14
CA ASP A 949 -20.47 22.98 -19.30
C ASP A 949 -19.71 21.69 -18.90
N VAL A 950 -20.09 21.11 -17.77
CA VAL A 950 -19.49 19.91 -17.18
C VAL A 950 -19.69 18.64 -18.02
N ASN A 951 -20.69 18.67 -18.92
CA ASN A 951 -21.07 17.57 -19.79
C ASN A 951 -20.55 17.75 -21.24
N LYS A 952 -19.82 18.84 -21.51
CA LYS A 952 -19.30 19.13 -22.83
C LYS A 952 -18.24 18.11 -23.24
N VAL A 953 -18.51 17.38 -24.32
CA VAL A 953 -17.59 16.38 -24.88
C VAL A 953 -16.62 17.06 -25.84
N ASP A 954 -15.33 16.71 -25.75
CA ASP A 954 -14.29 17.18 -26.67
C ASP A 954 -14.62 16.77 -28.13
N PRO A 955 -14.67 17.71 -29.10
CA PRO A 955 -14.95 17.40 -30.50
C PRO A 955 -13.94 16.44 -31.15
N LYS A 956 -12.71 16.34 -30.64
CA LYS A 956 -11.72 15.37 -31.15
C LYS A 956 -11.94 13.94 -30.61
N ARG A 957 -12.85 13.74 -29.65
CA ARG A 957 -13.12 12.47 -28.94
C ARG A 957 -11.87 11.81 -28.33
N THR A 958 -10.80 12.58 -28.13
CA THR A 958 -9.52 12.11 -27.59
C THR A 958 -9.62 11.77 -26.10
N PHE A 959 -10.49 12.48 -25.38
CA PHE A 959 -10.75 12.30 -23.96
C PHE A 959 -12.22 11.94 -23.73
N GLY A 960 -12.48 11.02 -22.79
CA GLY A 960 -13.84 10.78 -22.31
C GLY A 960 -14.37 12.00 -21.53
N PRO A 961 -15.66 12.00 -21.14
CA PRO A 961 -16.23 13.07 -20.31
C PRO A 961 -15.40 13.33 -19.06
N ALA A 962 -15.38 14.59 -18.58
CA ALA A 962 -14.57 14.99 -17.43
C ALA A 962 -14.79 14.10 -16.19
N LEU A 963 -16.03 13.66 -15.95
CA LEU A 963 -16.38 12.70 -14.91
C LEU A 963 -15.61 11.38 -15.07
N LEU A 964 -15.59 10.82 -16.27
CA LEU A 964 -14.93 9.56 -16.55
C LEU A 964 -13.41 9.68 -16.42
N VAL A 965 -12.82 10.78 -16.90
CA VAL A 965 -11.38 11.05 -16.75
C VAL A 965 -11.00 11.15 -15.27
N ALA A 966 -11.79 11.85 -14.45
CA ALA A 966 -11.56 11.94 -13.00
C ALA A 966 -11.60 10.56 -12.31
N MET A 967 -12.57 9.73 -12.68
CA MET A 967 -12.73 8.37 -12.14
C MET A 967 -11.63 7.42 -12.61
N GLU A 968 -11.25 7.47 -13.89
CA GLU A 968 -10.13 6.68 -14.44
C GLU A 968 -8.81 7.07 -13.79
N ASN A 969 -8.64 8.33 -13.39
CA ASN A 969 -7.47 8.84 -12.66
C ASN A 969 -7.49 8.54 -11.15
N GLY A 970 -8.60 8.02 -10.60
CA GLY A 970 -8.67 7.61 -9.19
C GLY A 970 -8.99 8.74 -8.21
N SER A 971 -9.48 9.90 -8.67
CA SER A 971 -9.80 11.03 -7.77
C SER A 971 -11.26 10.99 -7.29
N ARG A 972 -11.50 10.45 -6.09
CA ARG A 972 -12.83 10.43 -5.45
C ARG A 972 -13.39 11.84 -5.21
N LEU A 973 -12.56 12.77 -4.74
CA LEU A 973 -12.95 14.16 -4.47
C LEU A 973 -13.47 14.86 -5.74
N THR A 974 -12.71 14.81 -6.84
CA THR A 974 -13.11 15.42 -8.11
C THR A 974 -14.36 14.75 -8.69
N THR A 975 -14.49 13.43 -8.54
CA THR A 975 -15.69 12.70 -8.96
C THR A 975 -16.94 13.22 -8.23
N THR A 976 -16.85 13.40 -6.91
CA THR A 976 -17.93 13.96 -6.09
C THR A 976 -18.30 15.38 -6.53
N ILE A 977 -17.32 16.27 -6.71
CA ILE A 977 -17.56 17.66 -7.14
C ILE A 977 -18.28 17.71 -8.50
N LEU A 978 -17.87 16.88 -9.46
CA LEU A 978 -18.51 16.84 -10.77
C LEU A 978 -19.95 16.30 -10.71
N LEU A 979 -20.21 15.28 -9.88
CA LEU A 979 -21.57 14.77 -9.66
C LEU A 979 -22.47 15.83 -9.00
N ASP A 980 -21.94 16.58 -8.03
CA ASP A 980 -22.65 17.71 -7.41
C ASP A 980 -22.91 18.85 -8.41
N ALA A 981 -22.02 19.05 -9.37
CA ALA A 981 -22.17 20.02 -10.46
C ALA A 981 -23.09 19.55 -11.61
N GLY A 982 -23.72 18.37 -11.50
CA GLY A 982 -24.68 17.86 -12.49
C GLY A 982 -24.06 17.11 -13.68
N ALA A 983 -22.89 16.48 -13.49
CA ALA A 983 -22.31 15.61 -14.50
C ALA A 983 -23.22 14.39 -14.79
N ASP A 984 -23.49 14.14 -16.08
CA ASP A 984 -24.33 13.04 -16.54
C ASP A 984 -23.59 11.69 -16.36
N PRO A 985 -24.13 10.77 -15.54
CA PRO A 985 -23.48 9.49 -15.27
C PRO A 985 -23.53 8.50 -16.46
N ASN A 986 -24.22 8.84 -17.54
CA ASN A 986 -24.38 8.01 -18.73
C ASN A 986 -23.49 8.44 -19.90
N LEU A 987 -22.82 9.60 -19.81
CA LEU A 987 -21.90 10.00 -20.87
C LEU A 987 -20.72 9.04 -20.91
N GLY A 988 -20.63 8.31 -22.03
CA GLY A 988 -19.63 7.27 -22.21
C GLY A 988 -18.37 7.73 -22.95
N GLY A 989 -17.25 7.06 -22.71
CA GLY A 989 -15.97 7.34 -23.36
C GLY A 989 -14.81 6.45 -22.88
N GLY A 990 -13.60 6.63 -23.40
CA GLY A 990 -12.41 5.95 -22.88
C GLY A 990 -12.40 4.41 -22.97
N LYS A 991 -11.50 3.75 -22.23
CA LYS A 991 -11.29 2.28 -22.28
C LYS A 991 -12.40 1.48 -21.59
N LEU A 992 -13.05 2.07 -20.59
CA LEU A 992 -14.07 1.41 -19.76
C LEU A 992 -15.50 1.82 -20.10
N HIS A 993 -15.68 2.76 -21.02
CA HIS A 993 -16.95 3.23 -21.57
C HIS A 993 -17.91 3.89 -20.56
N SER A 994 -18.24 3.28 -19.42
CA SER A 994 -19.24 3.77 -18.46
C SER A 994 -18.61 4.14 -17.10
N PRO A 995 -19.00 5.27 -16.48
CA PRO A 995 -18.63 5.61 -15.10
C PRO A 995 -18.90 4.49 -14.10
N LEU A 996 -20.02 3.78 -14.26
CA LEU A 996 -20.40 2.67 -13.38
C LEU A 996 -19.45 1.48 -13.51
N GLN A 997 -18.97 1.18 -14.72
CA GLN A 997 -17.92 0.16 -14.93
C GLN A 997 -16.60 0.56 -14.26
N VAL A 998 -16.24 1.86 -14.27
CA VAL A 998 -15.04 2.37 -13.59
C VAL A 998 -15.18 2.25 -12.07
N ALA A 999 -16.34 2.58 -11.51
CA ALA A 999 -16.63 2.46 -10.07
C ALA A 999 -16.45 1.02 -9.58
N TYR A 1000 -17.06 0.03 -10.24
CA TYR A 1000 -16.92 -1.38 -9.84
C TYR A 1000 -15.51 -1.92 -10.04
N ARG A 1001 -14.80 -1.51 -11.10
CA ARG A 1001 -13.37 -1.85 -11.27
C ARG A 1001 -12.53 -1.34 -10.09
N ARG A 1002 -12.83 -0.13 -9.61
CA ARG A 1002 -12.11 0.55 -8.53
C ARG A 1002 -12.60 0.15 -7.13
N GLN A 1003 -13.65 -0.68 -7.04
CA GLN A 1003 -14.32 -1.05 -5.78
C GLN A 1003 -14.79 0.18 -5.00
N TRP A 1004 -15.43 1.12 -5.69
CA TRP A 1004 -16.00 2.33 -5.09
C TRP A 1004 -17.52 2.20 -4.98
N ASP A 1005 -17.97 1.34 -4.06
CA ASP A 1005 -19.38 0.97 -3.92
C ASP A 1005 -20.24 2.19 -3.53
N ASP A 1006 -19.71 3.10 -2.72
CA ASP A 1006 -20.32 4.39 -2.36
C ASP A 1006 -20.59 5.28 -3.58
N ILE A 1007 -19.61 5.38 -4.50
CA ILE A 1007 -19.75 6.15 -5.73
C ILE A 1007 -20.64 5.42 -6.73
N ALA A 1008 -20.60 4.09 -6.79
CA ALA A 1008 -21.48 3.29 -7.63
C ALA A 1008 -22.95 3.48 -7.24
N GLU A 1009 -23.27 3.42 -5.95
CA GLU A 1009 -24.61 3.73 -5.44
C GLU A 1009 -25.04 5.16 -5.81
N ARG A 1010 -24.15 6.13 -5.66
CA ARG A 1010 -24.44 7.52 -6.01
C ARG A 1010 -24.71 7.69 -7.50
N LEU A 1011 -23.92 7.06 -8.36
CA LEU A 1011 -24.14 7.06 -9.81
C LEU A 1011 -25.50 6.48 -10.18
N ILE A 1012 -25.89 5.36 -9.56
CA ILE A 1012 -27.20 4.73 -9.79
C ILE A 1012 -28.34 5.63 -9.31
N LYS A 1013 -28.20 6.28 -8.14
CA LYS A 1013 -29.15 7.30 -7.66
C LYS A 1013 -29.27 8.49 -8.61
N SER A 1014 -28.18 8.86 -9.28
CA SER A 1014 -28.14 9.92 -10.30
C SER A 1014 -28.61 9.45 -11.69
N GLY A 1015 -29.11 8.21 -11.85
CA GLY A 1015 -29.67 7.70 -13.10
C GLY A 1015 -28.70 6.98 -14.03
N ALA A 1016 -27.60 6.42 -13.51
CA ALA A 1016 -26.67 5.61 -14.30
C ALA A 1016 -27.34 4.34 -14.88
N ASN A 1017 -27.09 4.07 -16.15
CA ASN A 1017 -27.58 2.89 -16.84
C ASN A 1017 -26.84 1.62 -16.37
N ILE A 1018 -27.52 0.82 -15.55
CA ILE A 1018 -27.06 -0.49 -15.04
C ILE A 1018 -26.71 -1.47 -16.18
N ASN A 1019 -27.34 -1.31 -17.35
CA ASN A 1019 -27.18 -2.15 -18.53
C ASN A 1019 -26.31 -1.48 -19.61
N ALA A 1020 -25.43 -0.55 -19.24
CA ALA A 1020 -24.54 0.10 -20.20
C ALA A 1020 -23.61 -0.92 -20.88
N ILE A 1021 -23.72 -1.07 -22.20
CA ILE A 1021 -22.89 -1.98 -22.99
C ILE A 1021 -21.73 -1.21 -23.65
N GLY A 1022 -20.51 -1.72 -23.50
CA GLY A 1022 -19.30 -1.19 -24.14
C GLY A 1022 -18.06 -1.26 -23.25
N GLY A 1023 -16.91 -0.88 -23.80
CA GLY A 1023 -15.64 -0.84 -23.07
C GLY A 1023 -14.95 -2.19 -22.91
N THR A 1024 -13.89 -2.23 -22.10
CA THR A 1024 -13.01 -3.40 -21.96
C THR A 1024 -13.73 -4.60 -21.32
N TYR A 1025 -14.61 -4.38 -20.34
CA TYR A 1025 -15.32 -5.45 -19.64
C TYR A 1025 -16.62 -5.83 -20.33
N GLY A 1026 -17.29 -4.87 -20.98
CA GLY A 1026 -18.53 -5.11 -21.71
C GLY A 1026 -19.75 -4.55 -21.00
N SER A 1027 -19.93 -4.81 -19.71
CA SER A 1027 -21.02 -4.22 -18.90
C SER A 1027 -20.60 -3.99 -17.43
N PRO A 1028 -21.38 -3.23 -16.63
CA PRO A 1028 -21.17 -3.10 -15.18
C PRO A 1028 -21.11 -4.45 -14.46
N LEU A 1029 -21.94 -5.42 -14.86
CA LEU A 1029 -21.93 -6.77 -14.28
C LEU A 1029 -20.61 -7.50 -14.60
N HIS A 1030 -20.10 -7.39 -15.83
CA HIS A 1030 -18.79 -7.95 -16.18
C HIS A 1030 -17.65 -7.26 -15.40
N ALA A 1031 -17.75 -5.95 -15.15
CA ALA A 1031 -16.76 -5.23 -14.33
C ALA A 1031 -16.79 -5.67 -12.85
N ALA A 1032 -17.97 -5.93 -12.28
CA ALA A 1032 -18.11 -6.48 -10.92
C ALA A 1032 -17.64 -7.94 -10.83
N ALA A 1033 -17.95 -8.77 -11.84
CA ALA A 1033 -17.46 -10.14 -11.95
C ALA A 1033 -15.93 -10.20 -12.04
N TYR A 1034 -15.32 -9.23 -12.74
CA TYR A 1034 -13.87 -9.10 -12.86
C TYR A 1034 -13.18 -8.79 -11.54
N THR A 1035 -13.80 -7.99 -10.67
CA THR A 1035 -13.26 -7.66 -9.34
C THR A 1035 -13.68 -8.64 -8.25
N HIS A 1036 -14.49 -9.64 -8.60
CA HIS A 1036 -15.01 -10.68 -7.70
C HIS A 1036 -15.84 -10.12 -6.53
N ASN A 1037 -16.43 -8.93 -6.69
CA ASN A 1037 -17.28 -8.31 -5.66
C ASN A 1037 -18.69 -8.92 -5.71
N THR A 1038 -18.95 -9.90 -4.84
CA THR A 1038 -20.22 -10.64 -4.75
C THR A 1038 -21.38 -9.74 -4.34
N THR A 1039 -21.14 -8.74 -3.49
CA THR A 1039 -22.13 -7.73 -3.09
C THR A 1039 -22.58 -6.89 -4.29
N ALA A 1040 -21.64 -6.40 -5.08
CA ALA A 1040 -21.93 -5.65 -6.31
C ALA A 1040 -22.66 -6.51 -7.36
N ILE A 1041 -22.25 -7.78 -7.55
CA ILE A 1041 -22.94 -8.73 -8.43
C ILE A 1041 -24.39 -8.92 -8.00
N THR A 1042 -24.62 -9.16 -6.71
CA THR A 1042 -25.94 -9.34 -6.12
C THR A 1042 -26.79 -8.09 -6.34
N PHE A 1043 -26.26 -6.93 -5.97
CA PHE A 1043 -26.94 -5.65 -6.11
C PHE A 1043 -27.35 -5.38 -7.56
N LEU A 1044 -26.46 -5.57 -8.53
CA LEU A 1044 -26.77 -5.34 -9.95
C LEU A 1044 -27.87 -6.28 -10.46
N LEU A 1045 -27.81 -7.57 -10.12
CA LEU A 1045 -28.78 -8.57 -10.57
C LEU A 1045 -30.16 -8.35 -9.94
N GLU A 1046 -30.21 -7.92 -8.67
CA GLU A 1046 -31.47 -7.59 -7.98
C GLU A 1046 -32.07 -6.26 -8.45
N ASN A 1047 -31.27 -5.36 -9.03
CA ASN A 1047 -31.71 -4.06 -9.54
C ASN A 1047 -31.90 -4.03 -11.07
N GLY A 1048 -32.21 -5.18 -11.69
CA GLY A 1048 -32.66 -5.23 -13.10
C GLY A 1048 -31.54 -5.28 -14.15
N CYS A 1049 -30.37 -5.82 -13.80
CA CYS A 1049 -29.34 -6.12 -14.80
C CYS A 1049 -29.78 -7.26 -15.74
N THR A 1050 -29.65 -7.05 -17.05
CA THR A 1050 -30.05 -8.01 -18.10
C THR A 1050 -28.87 -8.68 -18.82
N THR A 1051 -27.63 -8.24 -18.55
CA THR A 1051 -26.43 -8.67 -19.29
C THR A 1051 -25.81 -10.00 -18.82
N LEU A 1052 -26.55 -10.81 -18.04
CA LEU A 1052 -26.05 -12.05 -17.44
C LEU A 1052 -25.58 -13.08 -18.48
N HIS A 1053 -26.31 -13.18 -19.59
CA HIS A 1053 -26.07 -14.17 -20.65
C HIS A 1053 -25.34 -13.61 -21.87
N ASP A 1054 -25.04 -12.31 -21.88
CA ASP A 1054 -24.43 -11.66 -23.03
C ASP A 1054 -22.93 -11.98 -23.10
N ILE A 1055 -22.40 -12.13 -24.32
CA ILE A 1055 -20.97 -12.32 -24.56
C ILE A 1055 -20.37 -10.97 -24.93
N LEU A 1056 -19.82 -10.26 -23.95
CA LEU A 1056 -19.40 -8.86 -24.09
C LEU A 1056 -17.92 -8.64 -23.78
N GLY A 1057 -17.40 -7.48 -24.23
CA GLY A 1057 -16.06 -7.02 -23.89
C GLY A 1057 -14.92 -7.95 -24.33
N LYS A 1058 -13.78 -7.84 -23.64
CA LYS A 1058 -12.53 -8.55 -23.96
C LYS A 1058 -12.54 -10.02 -23.52
N TYR A 1059 -13.30 -10.34 -22.48
CA TYR A 1059 -13.22 -11.62 -21.78
C TYR A 1059 -14.36 -12.58 -22.15
N GLY A 1060 -15.44 -12.09 -22.76
CA GLY A 1060 -16.59 -12.89 -23.19
C GLY A 1060 -17.70 -12.85 -22.16
N SER A 1061 -18.28 -14.00 -21.83
CA SER A 1061 -19.34 -14.13 -20.83
C SER A 1061 -18.91 -13.63 -19.44
N VAL A 1062 -19.90 -13.38 -18.59
CA VAL A 1062 -19.68 -13.03 -17.19
C VAL A 1062 -18.94 -14.14 -16.44
N MET A 1063 -19.19 -15.42 -16.78
CA MET A 1063 -18.51 -16.56 -16.17
C MET A 1063 -17.03 -16.62 -16.58
N GLN A 1064 -16.73 -16.38 -17.86
CA GLN A 1064 -15.34 -16.23 -18.31
C GLN A 1064 -14.63 -15.08 -17.60
N THR A 1065 -15.34 -13.97 -17.37
CA THR A 1065 -14.79 -12.80 -16.70
C THR A 1065 -14.52 -13.08 -15.22
N ALA A 1066 -15.44 -13.76 -14.54
CA ALA A 1066 -15.28 -14.20 -13.15
C ALA A 1066 -14.18 -15.26 -12.98
N ALA A 1067 -14.03 -16.19 -13.94
CA ALA A 1067 -13.01 -17.24 -13.93
C ALA A 1067 -11.56 -16.71 -14.03
N LYS A 1068 -11.39 -15.44 -14.41
CA LYS A 1068 -10.08 -14.81 -14.56
C LYS A 1068 -9.55 -14.35 -13.18
N GLU A 1069 -8.59 -15.08 -12.63
CA GLU A 1069 -7.83 -14.62 -11.45
C GLU A 1069 -6.97 -13.40 -11.80
N ASN A 1070 -6.95 -12.40 -10.91
CA ASN A 1070 -6.12 -11.20 -11.03
C ASN A 1070 -5.05 -11.19 -9.94
N ALA A 1071 -3.78 -11.06 -10.30
CA ALA A 1071 -2.70 -10.89 -9.32
C ALA A 1071 -2.90 -9.56 -8.55
N ILE A 1072 -3.30 -9.64 -7.29
CA ILE A 1072 -3.46 -8.47 -6.41
C ILE A 1072 -2.05 -8.05 -5.94
N LYS A 1073 -1.67 -6.78 -6.19
CA LYS A 1073 -0.38 -6.19 -5.83
C LYS A 1073 -0.26 -5.79 -4.34
N ASN A 1074 -1.30 -5.98 -3.53
CA ASN A 1074 -1.29 -5.65 -2.11
C ASN A 1074 -1.23 -6.94 -1.30
N GLY A 1075 -0.18 -7.10 -0.48
CA GLY A 1075 0.18 -8.32 0.24
C GLY A 1075 -0.80 -8.75 1.34
N GLY A 1076 -2.03 -9.10 0.98
CA GLY A 1076 -2.96 -9.89 1.78
C GLY A 1076 -3.23 -11.21 1.06
N PHE A 1077 -2.80 -12.33 1.64
CA PHE A 1077 -3.12 -13.66 1.16
C PHE A 1077 -4.62 -13.94 1.36
N HIS A 1078 -5.49 -13.52 0.43
CA HIS A 1078 -6.84 -14.06 0.35
C HIS A 1078 -6.77 -15.47 -0.23
N ARG A 1079 -6.62 -16.48 0.65
CA ARG A 1079 -6.59 -17.90 0.28
C ARG A 1079 -8.01 -18.46 0.40
N GLY A 1080 -8.66 -18.47 -0.76
CA GLY A 1080 -10.06 -18.88 -0.97
C GLY A 1080 -10.57 -18.19 -2.24
N GLY A 1081 -9.95 -18.51 -3.39
CA GLY A 1081 -9.99 -17.78 -4.66
C GLY A 1081 -11.30 -17.02 -4.93
N PRO A 1082 -11.38 -15.69 -4.72
CA PRO A 1082 -12.58 -14.87 -4.87
C PRO A 1082 -13.32 -15.09 -6.20
N SER A 1083 -12.59 -15.50 -7.24
CA SER A 1083 -13.11 -15.97 -8.51
C SER A 1083 -14.18 -17.07 -8.39
N VAL A 1084 -13.97 -18.12 -7.57
CA VAL A 1084 -14.91 -19.24 -7.43
C VAL A 1084 -16.18 -18.79 -6.72
N LEU A 1085 -16.08 -17.92 -5.72
CA LEU A 1085 -17.26 -17.36 -5.04
C LEU A 1085 -18.09 -16.52 -6.01
N ALA A 1086 -17.45 -15.65 -6.80
CA ALA A 1086 -18.13 -14.89 -7.83
C ALA A 1086 -18.80 -15.81 -8.88
N MET A 1087 -18.12 -16.88 -9.33
CA MET A 1087 -18.69 -17.86 -10.26
C MET A 1087 -19.88 -18.62 -9.66
N LYS A 1088 -19.79 -19.08 -8.40
CA LYS A 1088 -20.91 -19.71 -7.67
C LYS A 1088 -22.10 -18.77 -7.56
N LYS A 1089 -21.85 -17.50 -7.22
CA LYS A 1089 -22.91 -16.48 -7.11
C LYS A 1089 -23.57 -16.26 -8.47
N LEU A 1090 -22.81 -16.08 -9.55
CA LEU A 1090 -23.35 -15.95 -10.91
C LEU A 1090 -24.16 -17.18 -11.34
N LEU A 1091 -23.68 -18.39 -11.04
CA LEU A 1091 -24.40 -19.64 -11.31
C LEU A 1091 -25.75 -19.69 -10.56
N SER A 1092 -25.82 -19.19 -9.32
CA SER A 1092 -27.07 -19.13 -8.55
C SER A 1092 -28.15 -18.24 -9.16
N TYR A 1093 -27.77 -17.26 -10.00
CA TYR A 1093 -28.69 -16.44 -10.79
C TYR A 1093 -28.89 -16.96 -12.22
N GLY A 1094 -28.33 -18.14 -12.56
CA GLY A 1094 -28.54 -18.81 -13.84
C GLY A 1094 -27.47 -18.59 -14.90
N ALA A 1095 -26.29 -18.04 -14.58
CA ALA A 1095 -25.20 -17.91 -15.55
C ALA A 1095 -24.75 -19.28 -16.08
N ASP A 1096 -24.53 -19.39 -17.39
CA ASP A 1096 -24.08 -20.63 -18.04
C ASP A 1096 -22.55 -20.82 -17.87
N PRO A 1097 -22.09 -21.87 -17.16
CA PRO A 1097 -20.67 -22.17 -17.00
C PRO A 1097 -20.00 -22.69 -18.28
N HIS A 1098 -20.79 -23.11 -19.27
CA HIS A 1098 -20.35 -23.68 -20.55
C HIS A 1098 -20.45 -22.69 -21.71
N ALA A 1099 -20.80 -21.42 -21.43
CA ALA A 1099 -20.92 -20.40 -22.44
C ALA A 1099 -19.66 -20.32 -23.33
N LEU A 1100 -19.87 -20.47 -24.63
CA LEU A 1100 -18.83 -20.40 -25.64
C LEU A 1100 -18.81 -19.02 -26.30
N GLY A 1101 -17.64 -18.39 -26.38
CA GLY A 1101 -17.46 -17.14 -27.10
C GLY A 1101 -16.32 -16.28 -26.59
N GLY A 1102 -16.16 -15.11 -27.20
CA GLY A 1102 -15.05 -14.20 -26.92
C GLY A 1102 -13.68 -14.73 -27.35
N LYS A 1103 -12.63 -13.92 -27.13
CA LYS A 1103 -11.25 -14.22 -27.58
C LYS A 1103 -10.66 -15.51 -26.99
N TYR A 1104 -11.13 -15.92 -25.82
CA TYR A 1104 -10.54 -16.99 -25.03
C TYR A 1104 -11.40 -18.26 -24.99
N GLY A 1105 -12.50 -18.31 -25.74
CA GLY A 1105 -13.30 -19.53 -25.96
C GLY A 1105 -14.29 -19.86 -24.84
N CYS A 1106 -13.83 -20.32 -23.67
CA CYS A 1106 -14.71 -20.69 -22.54
C CYS A 1106 -14.11 -20.33 -21.17
N ALA A 1107 -14.90 -20.48 -20.10
CA ALA A 1107 -14.46 -20.17 -18.73
C ALA A 1107 -13.29 -21.07 -18.28
N LEU A 1108 -13.27 -22.35 -18.71
CA LEU A 1108 -12.22 -23.31 -18.37
C LEU A 1108 -10.87 -22.89 -18.96
N GLN A 1109 -10.85 -22.46 -20.21
CA GLN A 1109 -9.64 -21.93 -20.87
C GLN A 1109 -9.16 -20.64 -20.22
N MET A 1110 -10.08 -19.77 -19.76
CA MET A 1110 -9.71 -18.57 -19.02
C MET A 1110 -9.06 -18.90 -17.67
N ALA A 1111 -9.69 -19.77 -16.88
CA ALA A 1111 -9.18 -20.20 -15.58
C ALA A 1111 -7.78 -20.81 -15.73
N ALA A 1112 -7.58 -21.69 -16.72
CA ALA A 1112 -6.29 -22.31 -17.01
C ALA A 1112 -5.19 -21.28 -17.36
N LYS A 1113 -5.54 -20.30 -18.18
CA LYS A 1113 -4.65 -19.20 -18.58
C LYS A 1113 -4.33 -18.21 -17.44
N SER A 1114 -5.17 -18.12 -16.43
CA SER A 1114 -5.04 -17.16 -15.32
C SER A 1114 -4.38 -17.73 -14.06
N ASN A 1115 -3.89 -18.97 -14.10
CA ASN A 1115 -3.38 -19.72 -12.94
C ASN A 1115 -4.46 -19.98 -11.88
N ASN A 1116 -5.72 -20.06 -12.29
CA ASN A 1116 -6.85 -20.31 -11.40
C ASN A 1116 -7.13 -21.81 -11.30
N LEU A 1117 -6.31 -22.54 -10.55
CA LEU A 1117 -6.48 -23.99 -10.40
C LEU A 1117 -7.83 -24.35 -9.75
N LEU A 1118 -8.23 -23.62 -8.71
CA LEU A 1118 -9.52 -23.84 -8.03
C LEU A 1118 -10.70 -23.65 -8.99
N GLY A 1119 -10.64 -22.61 -9.84
CA GLY A 1119 -11.64 -22.38 -10.89
C GLY A 1119 -11.65 -23.47 -11.96
N VAL A 1120 -10.48 -23.97 -12.39
CA VAL A 1120 -10.38 -25.10 -13.33
C VAL A 1120 -11.05 -26.35 -12.75
N ARG A 1121 -10.73 -26.70 -11.50
CA ARG A 1121 -11.34 -27.85 -10.80
C ARG A 1121 -12.85 -27.68 -10.68
N TRP A 1122 -13.30 -26.53 -10.18
CA TRP A 1122 -14.72 -26.24 -9.99
C TRP A 1122 -15.51 -26.31 -11.30
N LEU A 1123 -14.98 -25.74 -12.40
CA LEU A 1123 -15.64 -25.79 -13.71
C LEU A 1123 -15.75 -27.22 -14.24
N ILE A 1124 -14.71 -28.05 -14.10
CA ILE A 1124 -14.73 -29.46 -14.52
C ILE A 1124 -15.73 -30.26 -13.68
N SER A 1125 -15.74 -30.06 -12.35
CA SER A 1125 -16.74 -30.70 -11.46
C SER A 1125 -18.18 -30.26 -11.77
N ASN A 1126 -18.36 -29.10 -12.39
CA ASN A 1126 -19.65 -28.61 -12.88
C ASN A 1126 -19.87 -28.89 -14.38
N GLY A 1127 -19.19 -29.90 -14.95
CA GLY A 1127 -19.48 -30.44 -16.28
C GLY A 1127 -18.67 -29.84 -17.44
N ALA A 1128 -17.68 -28.97 -17.18
CA ALA A 1128 -16.85 -28.45 -18.25
C ALA A 1128 -15.93 -29.55 -18.82
N ASP A 1129 -15.90 -29.70 -20.14
CA ASP A 1129 -15.11 -30.75 -20.79
C ASP A 1129 -13.61 -30.36 -20.89
N PRO A 1130 -12.68 -31.06 -20.20
CA PRO A 1130 -11.25 -30.80 -20.28
C PRO A 1130 -10.64 -31.10 -21.66
N ALA A 1131 -11.32 -31.91 -22.48
CA ALA A 1131 -10.89 -32.24 -23.85
C ALA A 1131 -11.41 -31.25 -24.91
N LEU A 1132 -12.22 -30.26 -24.52
CA LEU A 1132 -12.85 -29.34 -25.45
C LEU A 1132 -11.81 -28.52 -26.23
N VAL A 1133 -11.88 -28.62 -27.56
CA VAL A 1133 -11.08 -27.84 -28.50
C VAL A 1133 -11.97 -26.81 -29.19
N ILE A 1134 -11.61 -25.53 -29.05
CA ILE A 1134 -12.30 -24.40 -29.68
C ILE A 1134 -11.33 -23.75 -30.67
N GLU A 1135 -11.42 -24.11 -31.94
CA GLU A 1135 -10.47 -23.70 -32.99
C GLU A 1135 -10.29 -22.18 -33.10
N ASN A 1136 -11.37 -21.41 -32.92
CA ASN A 1136 -11.36 -19.96 -33.02
C ASN A 1136 -10.90 -19.25 -31.71
N SER A 1137 -10.51 -20.00 -30.68
CA SER A 1137 -10.00 -19.43 -29.42
C SER A 1137 -8.48 -19.27 -29.44
N LYS A 1138 -7.95 -18.26 -28.72
CA LYS A 1138 -6.50 -17.96 -28.72
C LYS A 1138 -5.59 -19.16 -28.42
N TYR A 1139 -6.00 -20.06 -27.52
CA TYR A 1139 -5.16 -21.18 -27.07
C TYR A 1139 -5.66 -22.54 -27.54
N LYS A 1140 -6.79 -22.61 -28.27
CA LYS A 1140 -7.49 -23.83 -28.71
C LYS A 1140 -8.02 -24.76 -27.62
N SER A 1141 -7.27 -25.03 -26.55
CA SER A 1141 -7.68 -25.90 -25.43
C SER A 1141 -7.21 -25.33 -24.08
N ALA A 1142 -7.80 -25.80 -22.97
CA ALA A 1142 -7.38 -25.39 -21.63
C ALA A 1142 -5.95 -25.86 -21.31
N LEU A 1143 -5.57 -27.06 -21.78
CA LEU A 1143 -4.23 -27.61 -21.60
C LEU A 1143 -3.16 -26.76 -22.30
N ASN A 1144 -3.42 -26.35 -23.55
CA ASN A 1144 -2.50 -25.47 -24.29
C ASN A 1144 -2.37 -24.10 -23.63
N ALA A 1145 -3.48 -23.58 -23.09
CA ALA A 1145 -3.48 -22.31 -22.37
C ALA A 1145 -2.59 -22.35 -21.12
N ALA A 1146 -2.64 -23.45 -20.35
CA ALA A 1146 -1.81 -23.67 -19.17
C ALA A 1146 -0.33 -23.88 -19.53
N ARG A 1147 -0.02 -24.69 -20.55
CA ARG A 1147 1.36 -24.93 -21.04
C ARG A 1147 2.02 -23.65 -21.53
N HIS A 1148 1.32 -22.87 -22.35
CA HIS A 1148 1.84 -21.58 -22.84
C HIS A 1148 2.20 -20.62 -21.69
N LYS A 1149 1.47 -20.68 -20.57
CA LYS A 1149 1.72 -19.83 -19.40
C LYS A 1149 2.59 -20.48 -18.33
N LYS A 1150 3.09 -21.71 -18.56
CA LYS A 1150 3.89 -22.47 -17.61
C LYS A 1150 3.18 -22.70 -16.25
N HIS A 1151 1.86 -22.85 -16.27
CA HIS A 1151 1.07 -23.14 -15.06
C HIS A 1151 1.02 -24.65 -14.81
N TRP A 1152 2.14 -25.22 -14.34
CA TRP A 1152 2.35 -26.68 -14.31
C TRP A 1152 1.39 -27.45 -13.42
N ALA A 1153 0.89 -26.85 -12.35
CA ALA A 1153 -0.17 -27.45 -11.51
C ALA A 1153 -1.46 -27.69 -12.31
N ILE A 1154 -1.84 -26.74 -13.17
CA ILE A 1154 -3.04 -26.86 -14.03
C ILE A 1154 -2.77 -27.83 -15.19
N VAL A 1155 -1.56 -27.82 -15.76
CA VAL A 1155 -1.16 -28.78 -16.80
C VAL A 1155 -1.30 -30.20 -16.28
N SER A 1156 -0.75 -30.48 -15.10
CA SER A 1156 -0.81 -31.81 -14.46
C SER A 1156 -2.25 -32.27 -14.23
N TYR A 1157 -3.08 -31.39 -13.65
CA TYR A 1157 -4.49 -31.72 -13.40
C TYR A 1157 -5.27 -32.00 -14.70
N LEU A 1158 -5.08 -31.19 -15.74
CA LEU A 1158 -5.75 -31.41 -17.04
C LEU A 1158 -5.24 -32.68 -17.73
N GLU A 1159 -3.94 -33.00 -17.65
CA GLU A 1159 -3.37 -34.25 -18.16
C GLU A 1159 -3.96 -35.48 -17.45
N GLN A 1160 -4.12 -35.43 -16.13
CA GLN A 1160 -4.79 -36.47 -15.34
C GLN A 1160 -6.24 -36.69 -15.79
N CYS A 1161 -7.02 -35.61 -15.96
CA CYS A 1161 -8.39 -35.69 -16.45
C CYS A 1161 -8.49 -36.28 -17.87
N LEU A 1162 -7.48 -36.08 -18.72
CA LEU A 1162 -7.42 -36.60 -20.09
C LEU A 1162 -6.94 -38.07 -20.13
N GLY A 1163 -6.00 -38.45 -19.28
CA GLY A 1163 -5.48 -39.82 -19.17
C GLY A 1163 -6.51 -40.81 -18.63
N SER A 1164 -7.27 -40.42 -17.61
CA SER A 1164 -8.37 -41.24 -17.04
C SER A 1164 -9.46 -41.59 -18.07
N ARG A 1165 -9.72 -40.71 -19.06
CA ARG A 1165 -10.64 -41.00 -20.18
C ARG A 1165 -10.12 -42.03 -21.19
N LYS A 1166 -8.80 -42.20 -21.35
CA LYS A 1166 -8.25 -43.26 -22.20
C LYS A 1166 -8.40 -44.65 -21.57
N ASN A 1167 -8.39 -44.73 -20.24
CA ASN A 1167 -8.58 -45.98 -19.50
C ASN A 1167 -10.05 -46.42 -19.40
N THR A 1168 -11.02 -45.49 -19.48
CA THR A 1168 -12.45 -45.85 -19.55
C THR A 1168 -12.91 -46.32 -20.93
N LEU A 1169 -12.18 -45.98 -21.99
CA LEU A 1169 -12.45 -46.48 -23.36
C LEU A 1169 -11.81 -47.85 -23.68
N THR A 1170 -10.94 -48.36 -22.81
CA THR A 1170 -10.22 -49.64 -23.02
C THR A 1170 -10.80 -50.82 -22.23
N VAL A 1171 -11.78 -50.60 -21.35
CA VAL A 1171 -12.52 -51.68 -20.67
C VAL A 1171 -13.91 -51.82 -21.33
N GLY A 1172 -13.92 -52.41 -22.52
CA GLY A 1172 -15.18 -52.60 -23.26
C GLY A 1172 -15.02 -53.12 -24.69
N SER A 1173 -14.20 -54.16 -24.92
CA SER A 1173 -14.27 -54.93 -26.15
C SER A 1173 -14.97 -56.28 -25.90
N ALA A 1174 -16.25 -56.37 -26.28
CA ALA A 1174 -16.88 -57.57 -26.84
C ALA A 1174 -18.35 -57.30 -27.20
N GLY A 1175 -18.68 -57.29 -28.49
CA GLY A 1175 -20.08 -57.29 -28.95
C GLY A 1175 -20.27 -56.71 -30.36
N SER A 1176 -20.22 -57.59 -31.36
CA SER A 1176 -20.47 -57.38 -32.79
C SER A 1176 -21.73 -56.59 -33.18
N ALA A 1177 -21.64 -55.75 -34.22
CA ALA A 1177 -22.47 -55.70 -35.45
C ALA A 1177 -22.19 -54.37 -36.20
N HIS A 1178 -21.41 -54.36 -37.28
CA HIS A 1178 -21.91 -54.31 -38.67
C HIS A 1178 -22.96 -53.24 -38.97
N GLY A 1179 -22.58 -52.24 -39.78
CA GLY A 1179 -23.51 -51.35 -40.50
C GLY A 1179 -22.86 -50.07 -41.04
N HIS A 1180 -22.66 -50.04 -42.37
CA HIS A 1180 -22.37 -48.89 -43.26
C HIS A 1180 -23.07 -47.57 -42.85
N GLY A 1181 -22.64 -46.36 -43.17
CA GLY A 1181 -21.73 -45.81 -44.18
C GLY A 1181 -22.17 -44.34 -44.42
N GLU A 1182 -21.24 -43.54 -44.96
CA GLU A 1182 -21.30 -42.10 -45.32
C GLU A 1182 -20.92 -41.07 -44.24
#